data_AF-A0A0E0BF75-F1
#
_entry.id   AF-A0A0E0BF75-F1
#
_cell.length_a   1.000
_cell.length_b   1.000
_cell.length_c   1.000
_cell.angle_alpha   90.00
_cell.angle_beta   90.00
_cell.angle_gamma   90.00
#
_symmetry.space_group_name_H-M   'P 1'
#
loop_
_entity.id
_entity.type
_entity.pdbx_description
1 polymer ?
#
loop_
_entity_poly.entity_id
_entity_poly.type
_entity_poly.pdbx_seq_one_letter_code
_entity_poly.pdbx_strand_id
1 'polypeptide(L)'
;MWRPPEVGADQGRRSSRRNSMSSDIDSLVEGEDGGEESRNDRSWVRTPSCMRAPTLPKPGKKQGETISKGHKNYELMLNLQLGIRHAVGRQSAPASLDLKSSAFDPKEKVWTRFPPEGSKHTPPHQSCDFRWKDYCPLVFRTLRKLFDVDPGDYMLSICGDDALLELSSPGKSGSFFYFTNDDKYMIKTMKKAEVKVLLRMLPAYYKHVRSFDNTLVTKFFGLHCVKITGAIQKKVRFVIMGNLFCSNYSIHRRFDLKGSSHGRTTDKPIDQIDETTTLKDLDLNFIFRLEGSWYEDFCRQVDKDYSSSPDNETTQTALEDEERRKAPVKLGISMPSRVENVVKNPESESQLIGEPTGEFQDVILFFGIIDILQDYDISKKLEHAYKSMQYDPNSISAVDPKQYCKRFRDFIYRAFSEDLHSPRELTGKKKLTKHDHEALRFIELAENGTDPATIDASEELAKKLGCTYTYRTLFRTFNYKGMHVLHHSAKGAHVTLTHHLVEFLGIDVDKKDSTGRTILHIAVPRNSGGYFGHVLAKLEPSIDMKDNLGLTPLQLSILLGKYAAMQKLIDFGADIHIRSLYGGPIHAAVALDDEIALEALMRKSVNVDDIIDGGITPLACAAYNGSLQAGANVQISKPIGKAIVADLTSSESMVQILLDSGANADAIDEVMFEDPPIIAAAKRKQMNVVQLLLSSSTPIEGVDWSLNGIIAYTESVTFKAEDDVHTAARVTALRERMFNALENINYLLADICCKALRNDVSTTEWDRLRNLNLLYLSHSFHGQKPVLSSDAIVNMALVYQKQDKGKEVMCLKAALALNPQNERAESLLRYSLLS
;
A
#
# COMPACT_ATOMS: atom_id res chain seq x y z
N MET A 1 39.76 14.69 14.81
CA MET A 1 40.34 15.59 15.83
C MET A 1 41.77 15.91 15.43
N TRP A 2 42.09 17.21 15.37
CA TRP A 2 43.44 17.80 15.41
C TRP A 2 44.39 17.77 14.20
N ARG A 3 45.13 18.89 14.11
CA ARG A 3 46.12 19.37 13.12
C ARG A 3 47.56 18.88 13.49
N PRO A 4 48.63 19.19 12.72
CA PRO A 4 49.82 18.37 12.48
C PRO A 4 50.96 18.57 13.52
N PRO A 5 52.13 17.92 13.30
CA PRO A 5 53.32 18.73 13.00
C PRO A 5 54.27 18.17 11.93
N GLU A 6 55.12 19.07 11.44
CA GLU A 6 56.20 18.89 10.45
C GLU A 6 57.51 18.31 11.04
N VAL A 7 58.44 18.05 10.10
CA VAL A 7 59.93 18.04 10.16
C VAL A 7 60.64 16.76 10.62
N GLY A 8 61.53 16.26 9.75
CA GLY A 8 62.64 15.38 10.12
C GLY A 8 63.28 14.67 8.93
N ALA A 9 64.25 15.32 8.30
CA ALA A 9 65.14 14.73 7.29
C ALA A 9 65.98 13.58 7.86
N ASP A 10 66.28 12.54 7.07
CA ASP A 10 67.67 12.22 6.74
C ASP A 10 67.83 11.22 5.57
N GLN A 11 69.01 11.35 4.96
CA GLN A 11 69.67 10.64 3.87
C GLN A 11 69.76 9.12 4.12
N GLY A 12 69.95 8.21 3.17
CA GLY A 12 70.43 8.23 1.80
C GLY A 12 71.01 6.84 1.46
N ARG A 13 71.43 6.67 0.19
CA ARG A 13 72.28 5.59 -0.38
C ARG A 13 71.63 4.22 -0.61
N ARG A 14 71.49 3.84 -1.88
CA ARG A 14 72.42 3.03 -2.72
C ARG A 14 72.38 1.54 -2.32
N SER A 15 72.43 0.56 -3.20
CA SER A 15 72.44 0.49 -4.66
C SER A 15 72.55 -0.98 -5.03
N SER A 16 71.89 -1.33 -6.13
CA SER A 16 72.40 -2.24 -7.15
C SER A 16 72.34 -3.75 -6.93
N ARG A 17 71.93 -4.37 -8.05
CA ARG A 17 72.48 -5.58 -8.68
C ARG A 17 72.13 -6.89 -8.00
N ARG A 18 71.86 -7.96 -8.74
CA ARG A 18 71.66 -8.23 -10.18
C ARG A 18 71.40 -9.73 -10.18
N ASN A 19 70.63 -10.18 -11.16
CA ASN A 19 70.78 -11.49 -11.82
C ASN A 19 70.56 -12.73 -10.93
N SER A 20 70.07 -13.84 -11.44
CA SER A 20 69.59 -14.27 -12.75
C SER A 20 69.36 -15.76 -12.56
N MET A 21 68.36 -16.32 -13.25
CA MET A 21 68.42 -17.67 -13.83
C MET A 21 68.55 -18.83 -12.82
N SER A 22 67.97 -19.99 -13.02
CA SER A 22 67.17 -20.57 -14.09
C SER A 22 66.88 -21.98 -13.58
N SER A 23 65.71 -22.51 -13.96
CA SER A 23 65.57 -23.91 -14.35
C SER A 23 65.72 -24.92 -13.19
N ASP A 24 65.17 -26.11 -13.16
CA ASP A 24 64.69 -27.08 -14.14
C ASP A 24 63.92 -28.10 -13.29
N ILE A 25 62.70 -28.52 -13.67
CA ILE A 25 62.42 -29.78 -14.37
C ILE A 25 62.25 -30.98 -13.42
N ASP A 26 61.17 -31.72 -13.73
CA ASP A 26 60.92 -33.15 -13.46
C ASP A 26 60.60 -33.62 -12.04
N SER A 27 59.78 -34.65 -11.83
CA SER A 27 58.82 -35.42 -12.65
C SER A 27 58.26 -36.55 -11.76
N LEU A 28 57.23 -37.24 -12.26
CA LEU A 28 56.81 -38.61 -11.91
C LEU A 28 56.04 -38.79 -10.58
N VAL A 29 54.76 -39.18 -10.55
CA VAL A 29 53.98 -40.32 -11.13
C VAL A 29 53.76 -41.44 -10.10
N GLU A 30 52.50 -41.89 -10.06
CA GLU A 30 51.94 -43.17 -9.62
C GLU A 30 51.56 -43.43 -8.16
N GLY A 31 50.35 -43.99 -8.01
CA GLY A 31 49.84 -44.63 -6.79
C GLY A 31 48.31 -44.64 -6.69
N GLU A 32 47.63 -45.48 -7.49
CA GLU A 32 46.27 -45.96 -7.18
C GLU A 32 46.33 -46.94 -6.00
N ASP A 33 45.39 -46.89 -5.06
CA ASP A 33 44.61 -48.08 -4.63
C ASP A 33 43.40 -47.69 -3.75
N GLY A 34 42.36 -48.50 -3.81
CA GLY A 34 41.04 -48.29 -3.19
C GLY A 34 40.91 -48.74 -1.73
N GLY A 35 39.75 -48.43 -1.13
CA GLY A 35 39.36 -48.92 0.19
C GLY A 35 38.01 -48.35 0.66
N GLU A 36 37.02 -49.23 0.79
CA GLU A 36 35.65 -49.00 1.26
C GLU A 36 35.52 -48.75 2.79
N GLU A 37 34.36 -48.18 3.16
CA GLU A 37 33.62 -48.30 4.43
C GLU A 37 34.18 -47.75 5.77
N SER A 38 33.50 -46.74 6.32
CA SER A 38 32.49 -46.91 7.39
C SER A 38 32.36 -45.68 8.32
N ARG A 39 31.13 -45.50 8.79
CA ARG A 39 30.69 -44.52 9.79
C ARG A 39 31.38 -44.76 11.15
N ASN A 40 31.80 -43.69 11.84
CA ASN A 40 31.25 -43.42 13.18
C ASN A 40 31.61 -42.04 13.75
N ASP A 41 30.64 -41.53 14.51
CA ASP A 41 30.67 -40.43 15.46
C ASP A 41 31.93 -40.36 16.34
N ARG A 42 32.40 -39.13 16.60
CA ARG A 42 32.56 -38.59 17.96
C ARG A 42 32.89 -37.10 17.96
N SER A 43 31.99 -36.35 18.57
CA SER A 43 32.13 -35.00 19.07
C SER A 43 33.29 -34.83 20.05
N TRP A 44 34.01 -33.69 20.01
CA TRP A 44 34.53 -32.99 21.20
C TRP A 44 34.71 -31.49 20.92
N VAL A 45 33.82 -30.73 21.53
CA VAL A 45 33.89 -29.34 22.02
C VAL A 45 35.31 -28.71 22.04
N ARG A 46 35.45 -27.53 21.41
CA ARG A 46 36.27 -26.42 21.93
C ARG A 46 35.57 -25.07 21.75
N THR A 47 35.62 -24.31 22.83
CA THR A 47 35.00 -23.03 23.17
C THR A 47 35.59 -21.82 22.40
N PRO A 48 34.92 -20.64 22.44
CA PRO A 48 35.10 -19.56 21.46
C PRO A 48 36.27 -18.62 21.83
N SER A 49 37.09 -18.27 20.84
CA SER A 49 38.11 -17.22 20.99
C SER A 49 37.64 -15.94 20.31
N CYS A 50 37.33 -14.95 21.16
CA CYS A 50 37.55 -13.51 21.06
C CYS A 50 37.47 -12.83 19.67
N MET A 51 36.58 -11.82 19.61
CA MET A 51 36.37 -10.84 18.56
C MET A 51 37.66 -10.43 17.83
N ARG A 52 37.69 -10.65 16.50
CA ARG A 52 38.63 -9.98 15.60
C ARG A 52 37.91 -8.78 14.99
N ALA A 53 38.55 -7.61 15.06
CA ALA A 53 38.09 -6.40 14.40
C ALA A 53 37.86 -6.65 12.88
N PRO A 54 36.89 -5.97 12.24
CA PRO A 54 36.64 -6.15 10.82
C PRO A 54 37.90 -5.78 10.02
N THR A 55 38.41 -6.72 9.23
CA THR A 55 39.45 -6.46 8.24
C THR A 55 38.86 -5.61 7.12
N LEU A 56 39.55 -4.51 6.75
CA LEU A 56 39.24 -3.69 5.58
C LEU A 56 39.07 -4.57 4.32
N PRO A 57 38.06 -4.32 3.46
CA PRO A 57 37.88 -5.07 2.22
C PRO A 57 39.12 -4.93 1.33
N LYS A 58 39.61 -6.04 0.76
CA LYS A 58 40.64 -6.01 -0.27
C LYS A 58 40.07 -5.35 -1.53
N PRO A 59 40.81 -4.46 -2.22
CA PRO A 59 40.34 -3.88 -3.49
C PRO A 59 40.13 -4.99 -4.52
N GLY A 60 38.92 -5.06 -5.10
CA GLY A 60 38.59 -6.00 -6.16
C GLY A 60 39.44 -5.78 -7.41
N LYS A 61 39.56 -6.81 -8.27
CA LYS A 61 40.25 -6.69 -9.56
C LYS A 61 39.48 -5.72 -10.48
N LYS A 62 40.12 -4.63 -10.93
CA LYS A 62 39.54 -3.70 -11.91
C LYS A 62 39.34 -4.40 -13.25
N GLN A 63 38.19 -4.17 -13.89
CA GLN A 63 37.81 -4.83 -15.14
C GLN A 63 38.32 -4.05 -16.35
N GLY A 64 39.00 -4.71 -17.29
CA GLY A 64 39.49 -4.13 -18.54
C GLY A 64 41.00 -3.98 -18.61
N GLU A 65 41.50 -3.75 -19.82
CA GLU A 65 42.93 -3.57 -20.13
C GLU A 65 43.29 -2.09 -20.12
N THR A 66 44.39 -1.71 -19.44
CA THR A 66 44.85 -0.33 -19.41
C THR A 66 45.35 0.13 -20.78
N ILE A 67 44.78 1.21 -21.30
CA ILE A 67 45.18 1.78 -22.59
C ILE A 67 46.46 2.60 -22.40
N SER A 68 47.59 2.03 -22.83
CA SER A 68 48.90 2.69 -22.80
C SER A 68 49.47 2.89 -24.21
N LYS A 69 50.56 3.64 -24.33
CA LYS A 69 51.21 3.91 -25.61
C LYS A 69 51.60 2.60 -26.30
N GLY A 70 51.05 2.37 -27.50
CA GLY A 70 51.19 1.10 -28.24
C GLY A 70 49.89 0.28 -28.33
N HIS A 71 48.90 0.57 -27.47
CA HIS A 71 47.57 -0.03 -27.57
C HIS A 71 46.81 0.46 -28.81
N LYS A 72 46.06 -0.41 -29.49
CA LYS A 72 45.35 -0.11 -30.77
C LYS A 72 44.40 1.10 -30.70
N ASN A 73 43.85 1.37 -29.51
CA ASN A 73 42.89 2.45 -29.25
C ASN A 73 43.51 3.65 -28.52
N TYR A 74 44.83 3.67 -28.31
CA TYR A 74 45.54 4.75 -27.60
C TYR A 74 45.31 6.13 -28.21
N GLU A 75 45.46 6.27 -29.54
CA GLU A 75 45.20 7.52 -30.25
C GLU A 75 43.75 8.00 -30.11
N LEU A 76 42.80 7.06 -30.13
CA LEU A 76 41.39 7.39 -29.97
C LEU A 76 41.07 7.86 -28.54
N MET A 77 41.69 7.25 -27.53
CA MET A 77 41.61 7.68 -26.13
C MET A 77 42.17 9.11 -25.97
N LEU A 78 43.36 9.40 -26.51
CA LEU A 78 43.94 10.75 -26.45
C LEU A 78 43.03 11.80 -27.09
N ASN A 79 42.50 11.51 -28.28
CA ASN A 79 41.55 12.40 -28.96
C ASN A 79 40.29 12.66 -28.15
N LEU A 80 39.81 11.62 -27.44
CA LEU A 80 38.66 11.72 -26.55
C LEU A 80 38.94 12.63 -25.36
N GLN A 81 40.06 12.43 -24.66
CA GLN A 81 40.44 13.23 -23.49
C GLN A 81 40.68 14.70 -23.88
N LEU A 82 41.36 14.96 -25.01
CA LEU A 82 41.58 16.31 -25.53
C LEU A 82 40.27 17.01 -25.89
N GLY A 83 39.37 16.29 -26.59
CA GLY A 83 38.08 16.82 -27.01
C GLY A 83 37.16 17.14 -25.85
N ILE A 84 37.03 16.25 -24.87
CA ILE A 84 36.19 16.47 -23.67
C ILE A 84 36.75 17.61 -22.83
N ARG A 85 38.07 17.62 -22.56
CA ARG A 85 38.74 18.70 -21.81
C ARG A 85 38.45 20.06 -22.44
N HIS A 86 38.51 20.14 -23.77
CA HIS A 86 38.17 21.36 -24.50
C HIS A 86 36.67 21.70 -24.44
N ALA A 87 35.79 20.71 -24.62
CA ALA A 87 34.35 20.91 -24.63
C ALA A 87 33.82 21.39 -23.28
N VAL A 88 34.32 20.82 -22.18
CA VAL A 88 33.89 21.15 -20.82
C VAL A 88 34.59 22.41 -20.31
N GLY A 89 35.89 22.59 -20.54
CA GLY A 89 36.68 23.69 -19.99
C GLY A 89 36.33 25.09 -20.52
N ARG A 90 35.49 25.19 -21.57
CA ARG A 90 35.06 26.47 -22.18
C ARG A 90 33.68 26.94 -21.73
N GLN A 91 32.95 26.13 -20.99
CA GLN A 91 31.54 26.38 -20.72
C GLN A 91 31.36 26.93 -19.30
N SER A 92 30.82 28.15 -19.19
CA SER A 92 30.35 28.71 -17.92
C SER A 92 29.17 27.92 -17.35
N ALA A 93 28.89 28.02 -16.05
CA ALA A 93 27.74 27.36 -15.45
C ALA A 93 26.42 27.80 -16.14
N PRO A 94 25.44 26.89 -16.34
CA PRO A 94 24.17 27.27 -16.95
C PRO A 94 23.40 28.21 -16.02
N ALA A 95 22.96 29.35 -16.56
CA ALA A 95 22.25 30.38 -15.81
C ALA A 95 20.81 30.00 -15.44
N SER A 96 20.20 29.05 -16.17
CA SER A 96 18.84 28.55 -15.92
C SER A 96 18.72 27.07 -16.30
N LEU A 97 17.79 26.37 -15.63
CA LEU A 97 17.37 25.00 -15.96
C LEU A 97 16.29 24.96 -17.07
N ASP A 98 15.72 26.10 -17.44
CA ASP A 98 14.77 26.22 -18.54
C ASP A 98 15.50 26.46 -19.87
N LEU A 99 15.65 25.39 -20.65
CA LEU A 99 16.37 25.41 -21.92
C LEU A 99 15.42 25.70 -23.08
N LYS A 100 15.83 26.60 -23.98
CA LYS A 100 15.12 26.86 -25.24
C LYS A 100 15.18 25.63 -26.15
N SER A 101 14.18 25.45 -27.01
CA SER A 101 14.12 24.35 -28.00
C SER A 101 15.35 24.28 -28.90
N SER A 102 15.97 25.42 -29.22
CA SER A 102 17.21 25.50 -30.00
C SER A 102 18.40 24.81 -29.33
N ALA A 103 18.44 24.68 -28.01
CA ALA A 103 19.50 23.97 -27.29
C ALA A 103 19.52 22.46 -27.58
N PHE A 104 18.39 21.91 -28.02
CA PHE A 104 18.22 20.50 -28.39
C PHE A 104 18.48 20.24 -29.87
N ASP A 105 18.80 21.27 -30.69
CA ASP A 105 19.07 21.07 -32.11
C ASP A 105 20.48 20.49 -32.34
N PRO A 106 20.62 19.24 -32.84
CA PRO A 106 21.92 18.65 -33.15
C PRO A 106 22.60 19.24 -34.39
N LYS A 107 21.93 20.15 -35.11
CA LYS A 107 22.42 20.78 -36.34
C LYS A 107 23.33 21.97 -36.10
N GLU A 108 23.67 22.30 -34.85
CA GLU A 108 24.82 23.16 -34.57
C GLU A 108 26.08 22.46 -35.17
N LYS A 109 26.50 22.90 -36.35
CA LYS A 109 27.51 22.23 -37.21
C LYS A 109 28.94 22.68 -36.87
N VAL A 110 29.20 23.02 -35.62
CA VAL A 110 30.53 23.48 -35.21
C VAL A 110 31.43 22.25 -35.03
N TRP A 111 32.31 22.04 -36.00
CA TRP A 111 33.41 21.08 -35.88
C TRP A 111 34.66 21.82 -35.46
N THR A 112 35.18 21.51 -34.27
CA THR A 112 36.45 22.06 -33.80
C THR A 112 37.60 21.23 -34.33
N ARG A 113 38.59 21.85 -34.96
CA ARG A 113 39.80 21.16 -35.45
C ARG A 113 40.89 21.16 -34.37
N PHE A 114 41.53 20.01 -34.20
CA PHE A 114 42.64 19.77 -33.29
C PHE A 114 43.84 19.30 -34.13
N PRO A 115 44.63 20.25 -34.66
CA PRO A 115 45.88 19.91 -35.32
C PRO A 115 46.99 19.66 -34.29
N PRO A 116 47.97 18.78 -34.55
CA PRO A 116 49.05 18.47 -33.61
C PRO A 116 49.83 19.71 -33.11
N GLU A 117 50.07 20.66 -34.00
CA GLU A 117 50.73 21.94 -33.71
C GLU A 117 49.87 22.91 -32.86
N GLY A 118 48.60 22.60 -32.64
CA GLY A 118 47.64 23.49 -31.99
C GLY A 118 47.08 24.58 -32.92
N SER A 119 46.14 25.36 -32.41
CA SER A 119 45.53 26.49 -33.11
C SER A 119 45.22 27.64 -32.14
N LYS A 120 44.68 28.75 -32.66
CA LYS A 120 44.14 29.84 -31.81
C LYS A 120 43.14 29.34 -30.76
N HIS A 121 42.46 28.23 -31.04
CA HIS A 121 41.41 27.70 -30.20
C HIS A 121 41.76 26.37 -29.53
N THR A 122 42.78 25.64 -29.95
CA THR A 122 43.09 24.30 -29.43
C THR A 122 44.56 24.22 -29.05
N PRO A 123 44.91 23.64 -27.89
CA PRO A 123 46.31 23.54 -27.49
C PRO A 123 47.07 22.55 -28.38
N PRO A 124 48.41 22.70 -28.51
CA PRO A 124 49.26 21.68 -29.14
C PRO A 124 49.16 20.33 -28.43
N HIS A 125 49.29 19.22 -29.17
CA HIS A 125 49.16 17.87 -28.62
C HIS A 125 49.94 16.82 -29.42
N GLN A 126 50.14 15.64 -28.81
CA GLN A 126 50.90 14.53 -29.40
C GLN A 126 50.08 13.62 -30.31
N SER A 127 48.74 13.74 -30.28
CA SER A 127 47.84 12.95 -31.12
C SER A 127 47.80 13.45 -32.57
N CYS A 128 47.31 12.62 -33.49
CA CYS A 128 47.07 12.98 -34.90
C CYS A 128 46.06 14.14 -35.08
N ASP A 129 45.98 14.72 -36.30
CA ASP A 129 44.93 15.69 -36.63
C ASP A 129 43.54 15.05 -36.54
N PHE A 130 42.65 15.68 -35.78
CA PHE A 130 41.25 15.27 -35.73
C PHE A 130 40.30 16.46 -35.67
N ARG A 131 39.01 16.16 -35.90
CA ARG A 131 37.91 17.09 -35.66
C ARG A 131 36.97 16.55 -34.59
N TRP A 132 36.54 17.43 -33.72
CA TRP A 132 35.61 17.16 -32.64
C TRP A 132 34.25 17.79 -32.92
N LYS A 133 33.18 17.09 -32.54
CA LYS A 133 31.83 17.63 -32.50
C LYS A 133 31.16 17.26 -31.18
N ASP A 134 30.61 18.27 -30.52
CA ASP A 134 29.67 18.13 -29.41
C ASP A 134 28.23 18.13 -29.91
N TYR A 135 27.38 17.31 -29.33
CA TYR A 135 25.94 17.35 -29.58
C TYR A 135 25.24 17.97 -28.37
N CYS A 136 24.41 18.98 -28.62
CA CYS A 136 23.57 19.64 -27.60
C CYS A 136 24.35 19.98 -26.30
N PRO A 137 25.50 20.68 -26.38
CA PRO A 137 26.42 20.84 -25.25
C PRO A 137 25.78 21.51 -24.02
N LEU A 138 24.87 22.47 -24.22
CA LEU A 138 24.13 23.10 -23.13
C LEU A 138 23.24 22.11 -22.39
N VAL A 139 22.56 21.19 -23.11
CA VAL A 139 21.69 20.19 -22.49
C VAL A 139 22.50 19.23 -21.61
N PHE A 140 23.60 18.68 -22.12
CA PHE A 140 24.44 17.75 -21.34
C PHE A 140 25.19 18.41 -20.18
N ARG A 141 25.52 19.69 -20.29
CA ARG A 141 26.01 20.48 -19.15
C ARG A 141 24.94 20.61 -18.06
N THR A 142 23.69 20.89 -18.43
CA THR A 142 22.61 20.99 -17.45
C THR A 142 22.22 19.63 -16.87
N LEU A 143 22.25 18.55 -17.66
CA LEU A 143 22.08 17.17 -17.15
C LEU A 143 23.15 16.82 -16.10
N ARG A 144 24.43 17.15 -16.35
CA ARG A 144 25.49 16.97 -15.35
C ARG A 144 25.17 17.72 -14.04
N LYS A 145 24.66 18.96 -14.13
CA LYS A 145 24.23 19.72 -12.96
C LYS A 145 23.06 19.05 -12.22
N LEU A 146 22.06 18.54 -12.94
CA LEU A 146 20.92 17.81 -12.34
C LEU A 146 21.36 16.51 -11.65
N PHE A 147 22.42 15.87 -12.17
CA PHE A 147 22.99 14.67 -11.57
C PHE A 147 24.06 14.94 -10.50
N ASP A 148 24.21 16.20 -10.07
CA ASP A 148 25.21 16.63 -9.08
C ASP A 148 26.66 16.25 -9.47
N VAL A 149 26.99 16.46 -10.74
CA VAL A 149 28.33 16.22 -11.28
C VAL A 149 29.08 17.54 -11.47
N ASP A 150 30.12 17.74 -10.66
CA ASP A 150 31.03 18.87 -10.82
C ASP A 150 31.81 18.78 -12.16
N PRO A 151 31.87 19.85 -12.97
CA PRO A 151 32.60 19.84 -14.22
C PRO A 151 34.10 19.58 -14.08
N GLY A 152 34.72 20.02 -12.99
CA GLY A 152 36.13 19.81 -12.68
C GLY A 152 36.41 18.34 -12.37
N ASP A 153 35.63 17.74 -11.47
CA ASP A 153 35.74 16.31 -11.13
C ASP A 153 35.48 15.41 -12.34
N TYR A 154 34.48 15.76 -13.16
CA TYR A 154 34.17 15.07 -14.41
C TYR A 154 35.35 15.11 -15.39
N MET A 155 35.99 16.26 -15.54
CA MET A 155 37.19 16.39 -16.38
C MET A 155 38.37 15.64 -15.80
N LEU A 156 38.59 15.68 -14.49
CA LEU A 156 39.70 14.98 -13.84
C LEU A 156 39.56 13.46 -14.00
N SER A 157 38.36 12.93 -13.77
CA SER A 157 38.05 11.50 -13.89
C SER A 157 38.28 10.94 -15.30
N ILE A 158 37.88 11.69 -16.34
CA ILE A 158 37.98 11.22 -17.74
C ILE A 158 39.30 11.61 -18.40
N CYS A 159 39.75 12.84 -18.17
CA CYS A 159 40.83 13.47 -18.90
C CYS A 159 42.10 13.67 -18.05
N GLY A 160 42.12 13.23 -16.79
CA GLY A 160 43.29 13.30 -15.92
C GLY A 160 44.47 12.47 -16.45
N ASP A 161 45.51 12.37 -15.63
CA ASP A 161 46.75 11.70 -16.02
C ASP A 161 46.63 10.16 -16.03
N ASP A 162 45.55 9.63 -15.44
CA ASP A 162 45.25 8.20 -15.44
C ASP A 162 44.73 7.73 -16.82
N ALA A 163 45.20 6.56 -17.23
CA ALA A 163 44.73 5.91 -18.45
C ALA A 163 43.32 5.33 -18.28
N LEU A 164 42.52 5.39 -19.36
CA LEU A 164 41.24 4.70 -19.43
C LEU A 164 41.45 3.18 -19.56
N LEU A 165 40.50 2.41 -19.04
CA LEU A 165 40.49 0.95 -19.14
C LEU A 165 39.57 0.53 -20.29
N GLU A 166 40.06 -0.28 -21.24
CA GLU A 166 39.25 -0.86 -22.30
C GLU A 166 38.59 -2.15 -21.84
N LEU A 167 37.28 -2.23 -22.02
CA LEU A 167 36.56 -3.49 -21.95
C LEU A 167 36.10 -3.88 -23.35
N SER A 168 36.77 -4.89 -23.91
CA SER A 168 36.32 -5.55 -25.13
C SER A 168 35.05 -6.34 -24.81
N SER A 169 33.89 -5.84 -25.24
CA SER A 169 32.65 -6.62 -25.10
C SER A 169 32.54 -7.59 -26.30
N PRO A 170 32.44 -8.91 -26.08
CA PRO A 170 32.13 -9.87 -27.14
C PRO A 170 30.64 -9.82 -27.57
N GLY A 171 29.88 -8.80 -27.15
CA GLY A 171 28.44 -8.70 -27.38
C GLY A 171 28.06 -8.50 -28.86
N LYS A 172 26.83 -8.90 -29.21
CA LYS A 172 26.24 -8.83 -30.57
C LYS A 172 26.33 -7.45 -31.25
N SER A 173 26.53 -6.37 -30.50
CA SER A 173 26.54 -4.99 -31.02
C SER A 173 27.88 -4.55 -31.63
N GLY A 174 29.00 -5.19 -31.23
CA GLY A 174 30.36 -4.81 -31.64
C GLY A 174 30.84 -3.45 -31.10
N SER A 175 30.24 -2.94 -30.01
CA SER A 175 30.62 -1.68 -29.36
C SER A 175 31.78 -1.85 -28.36
N PHE A 176 32.70 -0.90 -28.35
CA PHE A 176 33.75 -0.79 -27.35
C PHE A 176 33.29 0.02 -26.14
N PHE A 177 33.76 -0.37 -24.96
CA PHE A 177 33.54 0.33 -23.70
C PHE A 177 34.88 0.78 -23.12
N TYR A 178 34.90 2.00 -22.60
CA TYR A 178 36.00 2.49 -21.77
C TYR A 178 35.47 2.83 -20.38
N PHE A 179 36.27 2.57 -19.35
CA PHE A 179 36.03 2.98 -17.98
C PHE A 179 37.05 4.02 -17.55
N THR A 180 36.61 4.99 -16.76
CA THR A 180 37.52 5.87 -16.03
C THR A 180 38.23 5.09 -14.92
N ASN A 181 39.43 5.53 -14.53
CA ASN A 181 40.21 4.80 -13.52
C ASN A 181 39.51 4.76 -12.15
N ASP A 182 38.74 5.80 -11.84
CA ASP A 182 37.92 5.91 -10.63
C ASP A 182 36.56 5.18 -10.73
N ASP A 183 36.33 4.44 -11.81
CA ASP A 183 35.12 3.66 -12.10
C ASP A 183 33.79 4.46 -12.12
N LYS A 184 33.83 5.79 -12.11
CA LYS A 184 32.61 6.63 -12.09
C LYS A 184 31.86 6.65 -13.41
N TYR A 185 32.60 6.70 -14.52
CA TYR A 185 32.01 6.89 -15.85
C TYR A 185 32.38 5.78 -16.82
N MET A 186 31.42 5.49 -17.69
CA MET A 186 31.58 4.61 -18.83
C MET A 186 31.48 5.41 -20.12
N ILE A 187 32.31 5.06 -21.10
CA ILE A 187 32.28 5.63 -22.44
C ILE A 187 31.95 4.51 -23.41
N LYS A 188 30.78 4.59 -24.04
CA LYS A 188 30.30 3.58 -25.00
C LYS A 188 30.41 4.13 -26.41
N THR A 189 31.02 3.38 -27.33
CA THR A 189 30.96 3.71 -28.77
C THR A 189 29.57 3.42 -29.33
N MET A 190 29.07 4.35 -30.17
CA MET A 190 27.69 4.37 -30.65
C MET A 190 27.60 4.30 -32.18
N LYS A 191 26.63 3.53 -32.69
CA LYS A 191 26.24 3.53 -34.11
C LYS A 191 25.51 4.83 -34.43
N LYS A 192 25.51 5.20 -35.73
CA LYS A 192 24.79 6.42 -36.19
C LYS A 192 23.29 6.37 -35.89
N ALA A 193 22.68 5.19 -35.94
CA ALA A 193 21.26 4.99 -35.65
C ALA A 193 20.95 5.29 -34.16
N GLU A 194 21.71 4.72 -33.24
CA GLU A 194 21.53 4.94 -31.79
C GLU A 194 21.71 6.43 -31.42
N VAL A 195 22.68 7.12 -32.04
CA VAL A 195 22.83 8.57 -31.87
C VAL A 195 21.59 9.35 -32.33
N LYS A 196 20.96 8.94 -33.44
CA LYS A 196 19.70 9.57 -33.88
C LYS A 196 18.56 9.30 -32.90
N VAL A 197 18.50 8.12 -32.28
CA VAL A 197 17.51 7.79 -31.26
C VAL A 197 17.72 8.69 -30.04
N LEU A 198 18.94 8.73 -29.48
CA LEU A 198 19.28 9.57 -28.33
C LEU A 198 18.92 11.04 -28.57
N LEU A 199 19.28 11.60 -29.72
CA LEU A 199 18.95 12.98 -30.06
C LEU A 199 17.45 13.24 -30.18
N ARG A 200 16.68 12.27 -30.68
CA ARG A 200 15.22 12.37 -30.81
C ARG A 200 14.53 12.33 -29.45
N MET A 201 15.02 11.49 -28.53
CA MET A 201 14.47 11.37 -27.17
C MET A 201 15.01 12.42 -26.20
N LEU A 202 16.10 13.13 -26.53
CA LEU A 202 16.80 14.04 -25.61
C LEU A 202 15.89 15.08 -24.94
N PRO A 203 14.90 15.72 -25.61
CA PRO A 203 13.98 16.63 -24.94
C PRO A 203 13.10 15.93 -23.89
N ALA A 204 12.56 14.76 -24.21
CA ALA A 204 11.75 13.97 -23.29
C ALA A 204 12.58 13.44 -22.11
N TYR A 205 13.79 12.94 -22.40
CA TYR A 205 14.75 12.52 -21.39
C TYR A 205 15.13 13.65 -20.42
N TYR A 206 15.38 14.86 -20.95
CA TYR A 206 15.68 16.03 -20.12
C TYR A 206 14.51 16.41 -19.19
N LYS A 207 13.27 16.41 -19.73
CA LYS A 207 12.07 16.65 -18.93
C LYS A 207 11.91 15.58 -17.84
N HIS A 208 12.11 14.31 -18.18
CA HIS A 208 12.03 13.17 -17.27
C HIS A 208 13.00 13.27 -16.09
N VAL A 209 14.29 13.46 -16.39
CA VAL A 209 15.34 13.60 -15.36
C VAL A 209 15.08 14.79 -14.44
N ARG A 210 14.52 15.89 -14.97
CA ARG A 210 14.17 17.07 -14.17
C ARG A 210 12.95 16.84 -13.28
N SER A 211 12.03 15.96 -13.70
CA SER A 211 10.82 15.63 -12.95
C SER A 211 11.05 14.56 -11.88
N PHE A 212 12.05 13.70 -12.05
CA PHE A 212 12.24 12.50 -11.22
C PHE A 212 13.71 12.30 -10.82
N ASP A 213 14.07 12.79 -9.63
CA ASP A 213 15.43 12.71 -9.08
C ASP A 213 15.94 11.27 -8.87
N ASN A 214 15.01 10.32 -8.67
CA ASN A 214 15.27 8.90 -8.43
C ASN A 214 15.19 8.02 -9.69
N THR A 215 15.17 8.60 -10.89
CA THR A 215 15.09 7.81 -12.13
C THR A 215 16.13 6.68 -12.18
N LEU A 216 15.67 5.48 -12.51
CA LEU A 216 16.48 4.28 -12.69
C LEU A 216 17.09 4.23 -14.10
N VAL A 217 16.70 5.15 -14.99
CA VAL A 217 17.21 5.25 -16.35
C VAL A 217 18.68 5.67 -16.33
N THR A 218 19.48 5.01 -17.18
CA THR A 218 20.90 5.35 -17.38
C THR A 218 21.14 6.86 -17.52
N LYS A 219 22.12 7.37 -16.76
CA LYS A 219 22.50 8.78 -16.72
C LYS A 219 23.46 9.10 -17.85
N PHE A 220 23.09 10.01 -18.76
CA PHE A 220 23.95 10.47 -19.86
C PHE A 220 24.58 11.83 -19.54
N PHE A 221 25.90 11.92 -19.68
CA PHE A 221 26.69 13.10 -19.32
C PHE A 221 27.26 13.85 -20.53
N GLY A 222 27.31 13.21 -21.70
CA GLY A 222 27.81 13.81 -22.92
C GLY A 222 27.62 12.92 -24.13
N LEU A 223 27.43 13.54 -25.30
CA LEU A 223 27.34 12.87 -26.59
C LEU A 223 28.25 13.60 -27.58
N HIS A 224 29.19 12.87 -28.17
CA HIS A 224 30.25 13.47 -28.96
C HIS A 224 30.59 12.63 -30.19
N CYS A 225 31.33 13.23 -31.11
CA CYS A 225 31.85 12.56 -32.29
C CYS A 225 33.25 13.07 -32.61
N VAL A 226 34.17 12.13 -32.79
CA VAL A 226 35.50 12.38 -33.30
C VAL A 226 35.57 11.94 -34.76
N LYS A 227 36.16 12.79 -35.60
CA LYS A 227 36.50 12.50 -36.98
C LYS A 227 38.02 12.55 -37.10
N ILE A 228 38.64 11.39 -37.25
CA ILE A 228 40.10 11.30 -37.42
C ILE A 228 40.43 11.67 -38.87
N THR A 229 41.41 12.57 -39.04
CA THR A 229 41.83 13.05 -40.37
C THR A 229 42.97 12.15 -40.89
N GLY A 230 42.76 11.51 -42.05
CA GLY A 230 43.72 10.59 -42.68
C GLY A 230 43.20 10.09 -44.04
N ALA A 231 43.86 9.09 -44.64
CA ALA A 231 43.46 8.52 -45.95
C ALA A 231 42.05 7.91 -45.94
N ILE A 232 41.58 7.41 -44.79
CA ILE A 232 40.20 6.94 -44.57
C ILE A 232 39.59 7.78 -43.43
N GLN A 233 38.60 8.60 -43.75
CA GLN A 233 37.91 9.42 -42.75
C GLN A 233 36.95 8.57 -41.90
N LYS A 234 37.41 8.14 -40.71
CA LYS A 234 36.58 7.40 -39.75
C LYS A 234 35.90 8.35 -38.77
N LYS A 235 34.58 8.22 -38.62
CA LYS A 235 33.79 8.92 -37.59
C LYS A 235 33.45 7.94 -36.48
N VAL A 236 33.92 8.22 -35.27
CA VAL A 236 33.57 7.46 -34.07
C VAL A 236 32.67 8.34 -33.21
N ARG A 237 31.51 7.81 -32.81
CA ARG A 237 30.56 8.49 -31.93
C ARG A 237 30.59 7.79 -30.59
N PHE A 238 30.41 8.54 -29.52
CA PHE A 238 30.41 7.98 -28.19
C PHE A 238 29.50 8.77 -27.28
N VAL A 239 28.95 8.06 -26.31
CA VAL A 239 28.18 8.61 -25.20
C VAL A 239 28.94 8.35 -23.93
N ILE A 240 28.96 9.34 -23.04
CA ILE A 240 29.51 9.22 -21.70
C ILE A 240 28.32 9.03 -20.76
N MET A 241 28.36 7.97 -19.97
CA MET A 241 27.27 7.56 -19.09
C MET A 241 27.78 7.15 -17.72
N GLY A 242 26.90 7.14 -16.72
CA GLY A 242 27.26 6.69 -15.37
C GLY A 242 27.50 5.20 -15.32
N ASN A 243 28.52 4.79 -14.55
CA ASN A 243 28.68 3.39 -14.19
C ASN A 243 27.71 3.03 -13.06
N LEU A 244 26.77 2.12 -13.33
CA LEU A 244 25.81 1.64 -12.33
C LEU A 244 26.50 0.98 -11.12
N PHE A 245 27.66 0.36 -11.33
CA PHE A 245 28.39 -0.39 -10.32
C PHE A 245 29.52 0.43 -9.65
N CYS A 246 29.49 1.76 -9.76
CA CYS A 246 30.46 2.62 -9.08
C CYS A 246 30.24 2.57 -7.56
N SER A 247 30.94 1.66 -6.87
CA SER A 247 30.83 1.49 -5.42
C SER A 247 32.10 0.90 -4.80
N ASN A 248 32.20 0.99 -3.47
CA ASN A 248 33.26 0.33 -2.71
C ASN A 248 32.94 -1.16 -2.43
N TYR A 249 31.79 -1.66 -2.90
CA TYR A 249 31.37 -3.05 -2.74
C TYR A 249 31.81 -3.90 -3.93
N SER A 250 32.22 -5.15 -3.65
CA SER A 250 32.44 -6.16 -4.67
C SER A 250 31.10 -6.63 -5.24
N ILE A 251 31.01 -6.71 -6.57
CA ILE A 251 29.81 -7.23 -7.25
C ILE A 251 29.92 -8.75 -7.36
N HIS A 252 29.13 -9.46 -6.57
CA HIS A 252 29.15 -10.94 -6.53
C HIS A 252 28.41 -11.59 -7.69
N ARG A 253 27.32 -10.99 -8.17
CA ARG A 253 26.54 -11.47 -9.32
C ARG A 253 26.03 -10.30 -10.16
N ARG A 254 25.89 -10.51 -11.46
CA ARG A 254 25.38 -9.52 -12.43
C ARG A 254 24.29 -10.14 -13.28
N PHE A 255 23.18 -9.42 -13.47
CA PHE A 255 22.05 -9.88 -14.26
C PHE A 255 21.69 -8.85 -15.35
N ASP A 256 21.53 -9.32 -16.60
CA ASP A 256 20.81 -8.62 -17.67
C ASP A 256 19.41 -9.25 -17.74
N LEU A 257 18.37 -8.50 -17.41
CA LEU A 257 16.99 -8.99 -17.37
C LEU A 257 16.13 -8.28 -18.42
N LYS A 258 15.23 -9.01 -19.10
CA LYS A 258 14.35 -8.48 -20.17
C LYS A 258 12.90 -8.96 -20.09
N GLY A 259 12.57 -9.82 -19.12
CA GLY A 259 11.26 -10.45 -18.95
C GLY A 259 10.93 -11.47 -20.03
N SER A 260 11.92 -12.07 -20.70
CA SER A 260 11.73 -13.01 -21.82
C SER A 260 12.55 -14.29 -21.60
N SER A 261 12.13 -15.44 -22.14
CA SER A 261 12.80 -16.73 -21.91
C SER A 261 13.69 -17.18 -23.08
N HIS A 262 13.35 -16.84 -24.32
CA HIS A 262 14.07 -17.37 -25.49
C HIS A 262 15.48 -16.75 -25.63
N GLY A 263 16.51 -17.59 -25.49
CA GLY A 263 17.93 -17.17 -25.57
C GLY A 263 18.41 -16.37 -24.35
N ARG A 264 17.73 -16.53 -23.21
CA ARG A 264 17.95 -15.77 -21.97
C ARG A 264 18.54 -16.61 -20.84
N THR A 265 19.50 -17.46 -21.21
CA THR A 265 20.41 -18.20 -20.31
C THR A 265 21.86 -17.87 -20.69
N THR A 266 22.79 -17.94 -19.75
CA THR A 266 24.23 -17.85 -20.06
C THR A 266 24.70 -19.09 -20.82
N ASP A 267 25.61 -18.91 -21.77
CA ASP A 267 26.21 -20.03 -22.53
C ASP A 267 27.41 -20.64 -21.78
N LYS A 268 27.84 -20.02 -20.67
CA LYS A 268 28.93 -20.53 -19.83
C LYS A 268 28.44 -21.66 -18.92
N PRO A 269 29.17 -22.78 -18.82
CA PRO A 269 28.86 -23.83 -17.86
C PRO A 269 29.09 -23.36 -16.42
N ILE A 270 28.40 -23.99 -15.45
CA ILE A 270 28.29 -23.55 -14.05
C ILE A 270 29.65 -23.38 -13.36
N ASP A 271 30.62 -24.23 -13.69
CA ASP A 271 31.99 -24.22 -13.18
C ASP A 271 32.83 -23.02 -13.68
N GLN A 272 32.39 -22.37 -14.76
CA GLN A 272 33.05 -21.19 -15.37
C GLN A 272 32.30 -19.88 -15.10
N ILE A 273 31.25 -19.93 -14.29
CA ILE A 273 30.54 -18.72 -13.85
C ILE A 273 31.38 -18.05 -12.76
N ASP A 274 31.75 -16.80 -13.02
CA ASP A 274 32.50 -15.94 -12.11
C ASP A 274 31.76 -14.62 -11.87
N GLU A 275 32.29 -13.78 -10.97
CA GLU A 275 31.75 -12.46 -10.60
C GLU A 275 31.64 -11.48 -11.80
N THR A 276 32.35 -11.74 -12.89
CA THR A 276 32.33 -10.91 -14.11
C THR A 276 31.32 -11.38 -15.15
N THR A 277 30.78 -12.59 -14.96
CA THR A 277 29.81 -13.22 -15.86
C THR A 277 28.45 -12.55 -15.70
N THR A 278 27.86 -12.11 -16.83
CA THR A 278 26.52 -11.53 -16.83
C THR A 278 25.49 -12.62 -17.08
N LEU A 279 24.75 -12.95 -16.03
CA LEU A 279 23.64 -13.89 -16.02
C LEU A 279 22.39 -13.25 -16.66
N LYS A 280 21.43 -14.07 -17.10
CA LYS A 280 20.21 -13.63 -17.79
C LYS A 280 18.95 -14.09 -17.05
N ASP A 281 17.77 -13.90 -17.65
CA ASP A 281 16.47 -14.14 -17.02
C ASP A 281 16.26 -15.58 -16.52
N LEU A 282 16.68 -16.59 -17.30
CA LEU A 282 16.53 -17.99 -16.90
C LEU A 282 17.58 -18.42 -15.88
N ASP A 283 18.67 -17.67 -15.74
CA ASP A 283 19.70 -17.89 -14.71
C ASP A 283 19.30 -17.26 -13.36
N LEU A 284 18.26 -16.43 -13.33
CA LEU A 284 17.81 -15.76 -12.11
C LEU A 284 17.20 -16.77 -11.14
N ASN A 285 17.83 -16.90 -9.99
CA ASN A 285 17.47 -17.80 -8.90
C ASN A 285 17.12 -17.05 -7.60
N PHE A 286 16.68 -15.79 -7.72
CA PHE A 286 16.28 -14.95 -6.60
C PHE A 286 14.95 -14.24 -6.84
N ILE A 287 14.21 -14.03 -5.77
CA ILE A 287 13.24 -12.95 -5.63
C ILE A 287 13.88 -11.89 -4.73
N PHE A 288 13.89 -10.64 -5.19
CA PHE A 288 14.39 -9.50 -4.42
C PHE A 288 13.27 -8.99 -3.50
N ARG A 289 13.58 -8.91 -2.21
CA ARG A 289 12.71 -8.44 -1.14
C ARG A 289 13.17 -7.04 -0.73
N LEU A 290 12.34 -6.04 -0.99
CA LEU A 290 12.59 -4.64 -0.68
C LEU A 290 11.70 -4.21 0.48
N GLU A 291 12.22 -3.43 1.43
CA GLU A 291 11.41 -2.83 2.50
C GLU A 291 10.16 -2.12 1.91
N GLY A 292 9.01 -2.15 2.58
CA GLY A 292 7.74 -1.64 2.04
C GLY A 292 7.80 -0.25 1.42
N SER A 293 8.43 0.71 2.12
CA SER A 293 8.63 2.07 1.60
C SER A 293 9.49 2.09 0.31
N TRP A 294 10.58 1.33 0.29
CA TRP A 294 11.45 1.17 -0.87
C TRP A 294 10.77 0.44 -2.02
N TYR A 295 9.94 -0.57 -1.75
CA TYR A 295 9.21 -1.31 -2.76
C TYR A 295 8.14 -0.44 -3.44
N GLU A 296 7.37 0.31 -2.66
CA GLU A 296 6.39 1.28 -3.18
C GLU A 296 7.08 2.33 -4.06
N ASP A 297 8.14 2.94 -3.55
CA ASP A 297 8.89 3.98 -4.28
C ASP A 297 9.57 3.40 -5.53
N PHE A 298 10.10 2.18 -5.45
CA PHE A 298 10.67 1.46 -6.58
C PHE A 298 9.62 1.19 -7.67
N CYS A 299 8.47 0.63 -7.32
CA CYS A 299 7.38 0.38 -8.26
C CYS A 299 6.87 1.68 -8.89
N ARG A 300 6.65 2.72 -8.10
CA ARG A 300 6.24 4.04 -8.60
C ARG A 300 7.26 4.62 -9.56
N GLN A 301 8.55 4.50 -9.24
CA GLN A 301 9.62 5.00 -10.10
C GLN A 301 9.76 4.18 -11.39
N VAL A 302 9.62 2.85 -11.31
CA VAL A 302 9.54 1.96 -12.47
C VAL A 302 8.40 2.42 -13.39
N ASP A 303 7.18 2.57 -12.89
CA ASP A 303 6.04 3.05 -13.69
C ASP A 303 6.30 4.44 -14.30
N LYS A 304 6.85 5.38 -13.52
CA LYS A 304 7.25 6.72 -14.01
C LYS A 304 8.27 6.64 -15.15
N ASP A 305 9.33 5.83 -15.01
CA ASP A 305 10.38 5.62 -16.02
C ASP A 305 9.85 4.95 -17.31
N TYR A 306 8.70 4.27 -17.25
CA TYR A 306 8.02 3.66 -18.41
C TYR A 306 6.93 4.53 -19.03
N SER A 307 6.29 5.42 -18.26
CA SER A 307 5.22 6.30 -18.74
C SER A 307 5.76 7.44 -19.60
N SER A 308 5.49 7.40 -20.91
CA SER A 308 5.93 8.43 -21.86
C SER A 308 4.95 9.61 -22.01
N SER A 309 3.91 9.67 -21.17
CA SER A 309 2.84 10.69 -21.26
C SER A 309 2.85 11.58 -20.02
N PRO A 310 3.32 12.84 -20.12
CA PRO A 310 3.27 13.79 -19.02
C PRO A 310 1.89 14.45 -18.83
N ASP A 311 0.88 14.06 -19.62
CA ASP A 311 -0.35 14.87 -19.76
C ASP A 311 -1.61 14.22 -19.16
N ASN A 312 -1.52 13.16 -18.35
CA ASN A 312 -2.73 12.45 -17.88
C ASN A 312 -2.81 12.08 -16.40
N GLU A 313 -2.07 12.76 -15.52
CA GLU A 313 -2.33 12.71 -14.07
C GLU A 313 -2.28 14.12 -13.48
N THR A 314 -3.46 14.73 -13.41
CA THR A 314 -3.68 16.09 -12.91
C THR A 314 -3.66 16.09 -11.38
N THR A 315 -2.81 16.95 -10.79
CA THR A 315 -2.92 17.58 -9.45
C THR A 315 -2.93 16.73 -8.17
N GLN A 316 -3.25 15.43 -8.19
CA GLN A 316 -3.35 14.63 -6.95
C GLN A 316 -1.99 14.14 -6.43
N THR A 317 -1.11 13.66 -7.33
CA THR A 317 0.21 13.11 -7.00
C THR A 317 1.25 14.15 -6.55
N ALA A 318 1.09 15.41 -6.96
CA ALA A 318 2.02 16.48 -6.60
C ALA A 318 1.85 16.95 -5.14
N LEU A 319 0.64 16.84 -4.58
CA LEU A 319 0.36 17.17 -3.18
C LEU A 319 0.83 16.05 -2.24
N GLU A 320 0.76 14.79 -2.68
CA GLU A 320 1.25 13.63 -1.94
C GLU A 320 2.80 13.57 -1.87
N ASP A 321 3.50 13.97 -2.94
CA ASP A 321 4.97 13.99 -3.00
C ASP A 321 5.60 15.13 -2.13
N GLU A 322 4.85 16.19 -1.79
CA GLU A 322 5.38 17.32 -0.99
C GLU A 322 5.36 17.06 0.53
N GLU A 323 4.41 16.26 1.01
CA GLU A 323 4.25 15.91 2.43
C GLU A 323 5.24 14.86 2.96
N ARG A 324 5.84 14.03 2.07
CA ARG A 324 6.65 12.86 2.46
C ARG A 324 8.18 13.10 2.54
N ARG A 325 8.66 14.36 2.51
CA ARG A 325 10.11 14.70 2.62
C ARG A 325 10.69 14.42 4.03
N LYS A 326 10.85 13.15 4.37
CA LYS A 326 11.84 12.65 5.34
C LYS A 326 12.88 11.85 4.54
N ALA A 327 14.15 12.26 4.64
CA ALA A 327 15.38 11.73 4.01
C ALA A 327 15.23 11.09 2.59
N PRO A 328 15.82 11.65 1.52
CA PRO A 328 15.65 11.13 0.17
C PRO A 328 16.26 9.74 0.02
N VAL A 329 15.41 8.71 -0.05
CA VAL A 329 15.79 7.36 -0.47
C VAL A 329 16.32 7.44 -1.91
N LYS A 330 17.58 7.05 -2.14
CA LYS A 330 18.21 7.07 -3.47
C LYS A 330 18.07 5.71 -4.13
N LEU A 331 17.04 5.56 -4.96
CA LEU A 331 16.75 4.29 -5.64
C LEU A 331 17.85 3.91 -6.65
N GLY A 332 18.01 2.61 -6.86
CA GLY A 332 18.91 2.01 -7.85
C GLY A 332 20.39 1.90 -7.44
N ILE A 333 20.82 2.54 -6.35
CA ILE A 333 22.23 2.56 -5.93
C ILE A 333 22.36 2.10 -4.49
N SER A 334 23.15 1.04 -4.27
CA SER A 334 23.48 0.53 -2.93
C SER A 334 22.26 0.28 -2.04
N MET A 335 21.20 -0.28 -2.61
CA MET A 335 19.93 -0.51 -1.90
C MET A 335 20.07 -1.72 -0.98
N PRO A 336 20.00 -1.56 0.35
CA PRO A 336 19.93 -2.71 1.25
C PRO A 336 18.67 -3.51 0.95
N SER A 337 18.81 -4.81 0.73
CA SER A 337 17.70 -5.68 0.33
C SER A 337 17.98 -7.09 0.83
N ARG A 338 16.94 -7.93 0.85
CA ARG A 338 17.08 -9.37 0.99
C ARG A 338 16.80 -10.04 -0.33
N VAL A 339 17.47 -11.15 -0.59
CA VAL A 339 17.05 -12.07 -1.66
C VAL A 339 16.51 -13.33 -1.03
N GLU A 340 15.45 -13.85 -1.62
CA GLU A 340 14.94 -15.17 -1.33
C GLU A 340 15.35 -16.11 -2.46
N ASN A 341 15.95 -17.24 -2.11
CA ASN A 341 16.31 -18.26 -3.09
C ASN A 341 15.05 -18.84 -3.72
N VAL A 342 15.08 -19.07 -5.03
CA VAL A 342 14.01 -19.79 -5.74
C VAL A 342 14.52 -21.06 -6.40
N VAL A 343 13.65 -22.08 -6.46
CA VAL A 343 13.89 -23.33 -7.17
C VAL A 343 12.94 -23.41 -8.36
N LYS A 344 13.48 -23.67 -9.55
CA LYS A 344 12.69 -23.82 -10.77
C LYS A 344 12.25 -25.26 -10.94
N ASN A 345 11.04 -25.47 -11.47
CA ASN A 345 10.58 -26.80 -11.83
C ASN A 345 11.43 -27.32 -13.02
N PRO A 346 12.15 -28.45 -12.88
CA PRO A 346 12.95 -29.03 -13.96
C PRO A 346 12.14 -29.32 -15.23
N GLU A 347 10.84 -29.56 -15.10
CA GLU A 347 9.94 -29.86 -16.22
C GLU A 347 9.49 -28.59 -16.98
N SER A 348 9.76 -27.39 -16.45
CA SER A 348 9.35 -26.11 -17.03
C SER A 348 10.55 -25.28 -17.48
N GLU A 349 11.05 -25.55 -18.69
CA GLU A 349 12.20 -24.84 -19.27
C GLU A 349 11.98 -23.32 -19.49
N SER A 350 10.73 -22.87 -19.48
CA SER A 350 10.35 -21.47 -19.75
C SER A 350 10.06 -20.65 -18.47
N GLN A 351 10.15 -21.25 -17.29
CA GLN A 351 9.87 -20.58 -16.02
C GLN A 351 10.91 -19.49 -15.70
N LEU A 352 10.48 -18.22 -15.75
CA LEU A 352 11.34 -17.06 -15.50
C LEU A 352 11.68 -16.91 -14.01
N ILE A 353 10.70 -17.05 -13.12
CA ILE A 353 10.84 -16.97 -11.66
C ILE A 353 10.37 -18.31 -11.07
N GLY A 354 11.25 -18.96 -10.30
CA GLY A 354 10.97 -20.23 -9.61
C GLY A 354 10.11 -20.06 -8.37
N GLU A 355 9.81 -21.18 -7.71
CA GLU A 355 9.07 -21.17 -6.44
C GLU A 355 9.99 -20.74 -5.28
N PRO A 356 9.51 -19.90 -4.36
CA PRO A 356 10.27 -19.45 -3.19
C PRO A 356 10.61 -20.61 -2.26
N THR A 357 11.85 -20.63 -1.77
CA THR A 357 12.33 -21.67 -0.83
C THR A 357 12.18 -21.28 0.63
N GLY A 358 11.94 -20.00 0.93
CA GLY A 358 12.03 -19.45 2.29
C GLY A 358 13.46 -19.25 2.80
N GLU A 359 14.49 -19.53 1.99
CA GLU A 359 15.88 -19.22 2.35
C GLU A 359 16.25 -17.80 1.93
N PHE A 360 16.71 -17.00 2.89
CA PHE A 360 17.03 -15.59 2.65
C PHE A 360 18.50 -15.26 2.83
N GLN A 361 18.97 -14.26 2.09
CA GLN A 361 20.31 -13.70 2.20
C GLN A 361 20.24 -12.17 2.13
N ASP A 362 20.96 -11.50 3.02
CA ASP A 362 21.11 -10.04 2.95
C ASP A 362 22.05 -9.66 1.81
N VAL A 363 21.63 -8.68 1.00
CA VAL A 363 22.39 -8.19 -0.15
C VAL A 363 22.35 -6.66 -0.24
N ILE A 364 23.30 -6.13 -0.99
CA ILE A 364 23.26 -4.73 -1.44
C ILE A 364 23.00 -4.77 -2.95
N LEU A 365 21.88 -4.20 -3.35
CA LEU A 365 21.40 -4.22 -4.73
C LEU A 365 21.75 -2.93 -5.47
N PHE A 366 22.25 -3.09 -6.69
CA PHE A 366 22.39 -2.03 -7.68
C PHE A 366 21.45 -2.35 -8.85
N PHE A 367 20.57 -1.42 -9.18
CA PHE A 367 19.54 -1.61 -10.20
C PHE A 367 19.44 -0.38 -11.11
N GLY A 368 19.36 -0.61 -12.41
CA GLY A 368 19.19 0.46 -13.38
C GLY A 368 18.73 -0.05 -14.74
N ILE A 369 17.95 0.78 -15.42
CA ILE A 369 17.47 0.53 -16.78
C ILE A 369 18.57 0.95 -17.76
N ILE A 370 19.08 -0.03 -18.50
CA ILE A 370 20.18 0.13 -19.45
C ILE A 370 19.76 -0.20 -20.89
N ASP A 371 20.61 0.18 -21.85
CA ASP A 371 20.46 -0.12 -23.28
C ASP A 371 19.16 0.38 -23.94
N ILE A 372 18.71 1.58 -23.54
CA ILE A 372 17.46 2.21 -23.98
C ILE A 372 17.49 2.81 -25.40
N LEU A 373 18.60 2.65 -26.15
CA LEU A 373 18.82 3.31 -27.44
C LEU A 373 18.63 2.39 -28.66
N GLN A 374 18.10 1.19 -28.44
CA GLN A 374 17.77 0.24 -29.51
C GLN A 374 16.48 0.66 -30.22
N ASP A 375 16.55 0.93 -31.53
CA ASP A 375 15.38 1.27 -32.36
C ASP A 375 14.65 -0.01 -32.80
N TYR A 376 13.31 -0.03 -32.75
CA TYR A 376 12.50 -1.15 -33.24
C TYR A 376 12.26 -0.99 -34.75
N ASP A 377 13.32 -1.26 -35.51
CA ASP A 377 13.34 -1.10 -36.97
C ASP A 377 12.75 -2.32 -37.72
N ILE A 378 12.73 -2.22 -39.05
CA ILE A 378 12.21 -3.28 -39.92
C ILE A 378 12.96 -4.60 -39.72
N SER A 379 14.27 -4.57 -39.43
CA SER A 379 15.06 -5.77 -39.14
C SER A 379 14.60 -6.43 -37.85
N LYS A 380 14.24 -5.66 -36.82
CA LYS A 380 13.65 -6.18 -35.58
C LYS A 380 12.22 -6.68 -35.75
N LYS A 381 11.43 -6.06 -36.64
CA LYS A 381 10.11 -6.57 -37.03
C LYS A 381 10.21 -7.90 -37.78
N LEU A 382 11.19 -8.05 -38.66
CA LEU A 382 11.46 -9.30 -39.36
C LEU A 382 12.00 -10.38 -38.41
N GLU A 383 12.90 -10.03 -37.49
CA GLU A 383 13.38 -10.93 -36.43
C GLU A 383 12.21 -11.43 -35.58
N HIS A 384 11.30 -10.53 -35.20
CA HIS A 384 10.08 -10.87 -34.47
C HIS A 384 9.19 -11.81 -35.29
N ALA A 385 8.85 -11.43 -36.52
CA ALA A 385 7.96 -12.21 -37.39
C ALA A 385 8.50 -13.62 -37.67
N TYR A 386 9.80 -13.76 -37.90
CA TYR A 386 10.43 -15.06 -38.10
C TYR A 386 10.36 -15.93 -36.82
N LYS A 387 10.69 -15.35 -35.66
CA LYS A 387 10.71 -16.09 -34.40
C LYS A 387 9.31 -16.40 -33.88
N SER A 388 8.33 -15.53 -34.10
CA SER A 388 6.93 -15.73 -33.68
C SER A 388 6.22 -16.86 -34.43
N MET A 389 6.78 -17.32 -35.55
CA MET A 389 6.29 -18.51 -36.26
C MET A 389 6.68 -19.82 -35.54
N GLN A 390 7.73 -19.79 -34.71
CA GLN A 390 8.28 -20.98 -34.03
C GLN A 390 8.11 -20.94 -32.51
N TYR A 391 8.04 -19.75 -31.92
CA TYR A 391 8.00 -19.54 -30.47
C TYR A 391 6.87 -18.58 -30.09
N ASP A 392 6.38 -18.68 -28.85
CA ASP A 392 5.39 -17.73 -28.30
C ASP A 392 5.93 -16.29 -28.39
N PRO A 393 5.19 -15.34 -29.02
CA PRO A 393 5.54 -13.92 -29.07
C PRO A 393 6.02 -13.32 -27.73
N ASN A 394 5.44 -13.76 -26.60
CA ASN A 394 5.82 -13.24 -25.28
C ASN A 394 7.21 -13.71 -24.83
N SER A 395 7.69 -14.85 -25.33
CA SER A 395 9.00 -15.44 -25.01
C SER A 395 10.17 -14.76 -25.74
N ILE A 396 9.90 -14.00 -26.80
CA ILE A 396 10.91 -13.43 -27.70
C ILE A 396 11.34 -12.03 -27.23
N SER A 397 12.64 -11.74 -27.16
CA SER A 397 13.09 -10.41 -26.69
C SER A 397 12.73 -9.26 -27.64
N ALA A 398 12.76 -9.48 -28.97
CA ALA A 398 12.41 -8.49 -29.98
C ALA A 398 10.89 -8.46 -30.19
N VAL A 399 10.19 -7.49 -29.58
CA VAL A 399 8.73 -7.30 -29.67
C VAL A 399 8.43 -5.80 -29.80
N ASP A 400 7.17 -5.46 -30.09
CA ASP A 400 6.72 -4.06 -30.10
C ASP A 400 7.04 -3.37 -28.76
N PRO A 401 7.48 -2.09 -28.75
CA PRO A 401 7.85 -1.38 -27.53
C PRO A 401 6.77 -1.39 -26.44
N LYS A 402 5.48 -1.27 -26.78
CA LYS A 402 4.40 -1.29 -25.77
C LYS A 402 4.29 -2.66 -25.10
N GLN A 403 4.41 -3.73 -25.90
CA GLN A 403 4.40 -5.10 -25.40
C GLN A 403 5.64 -5.39 -24.57
N TYR A 404 6.81 -4.91 -25.01
CA TYR A 404 8.05 -5.00 -24.24
C TYR A 404 7.91 -4.35 -22.87
N CYS A 405 7.41 -3.11 -22.80
CA CYS A 405 7.25 -2.37 -21.55
C CYS A 405 6.34 -3.12 -20.57
N LYS A 406 5.16 -3.56 -21.03
CA LYS A 406 4.22 -4.30 -20.19
C LYS A 406 4.87 -5.58 -19.64
N ARG A 407 5.46 -6.39 -20.52
CA ARG A 407 6.11 -7.64 -20.14
C ARG A 407 7.25 -7.42 -19.14
N PHE A 408 8.10 -6.43 -19.41
CA PHE A 408 9.23 -6.13 -18.55
C PHE A 408 8.76 -5.70 -17.16
N ARG A 409 7.77 -4.79 -17.08
CA ARG A 409 7.20 -4.35 -15.81
C ARG A 409 6.60 -5.51 -15.03
N ASP A 410 5.76 -6.32 -15.67
CA ASP A 410 5.09 -7.46 -15.03
C ASP A 410 6.12 -8.54 -14.58
N PHE A 411 7.27 -8.63 -15.25
CA PHE A 411 8.39 -9.44 -14.80
C PHE A 411 9.09 -8.83 -13.58
N ILE A 412 9.39 -7.53 -13.60
CA ILE A 412 10.03 -6.83 -12.48
C ILE A 412 9.15 -6.90 -11.22
N TYR A 413 7.84 -6.73 -11.31
CA TYR A 413 6.92 -6.85 -10.16
C TYR A 413 6.77 -8.27 -9.62
N ARG A 414 7.26 -9.29 -10.34
CA ARG A 414 7.36 -10.66 -9.82
C ARG A 414 8.75 -10.96 -9.27
N ALA A 415 9.79 -10.40 -9.89
CA ALA A 415 11.17 -10.53 -9.42
C ALA A 415 11.43 -9.69 -8.15
N PHE A 416 10.67 -8.62 -7.94
CA PHE A 416 10.75 -7.73 -6.79
C PHE A 416 9.43 -7.78 -6.02
N SER A 417 9.53 -7.87 -4.70
CA SER A 417 8.36 -7.90 -3.82
C SER A 417 8.68 -7.24 -2.49
N GLU A 418 7.64 -6.86 -1.76
CA GLU A 418 7.78 -6.29 -0.42
C GLU A 418 8.40 -7.30 0.54
N ASP A 419 9.39 -6.86 1.31
CA ASP A 419 9.97 -7.58 2.44
C ASP A 419 9.08 -7.36 3.66
N LEU A 420 8.10 -8.26 3.82
CA LEU A 420 7.21 -8.29 4.97
C LEU A 420 7.95 -8.62 6.29
N HIS A 421 9.24 -8.96 6.22
CA HIS A 421 10.10 -9.26 7.37
C HIS A 421 11.13 -8.14 7.64
N SER A 422 11.18 -7.08 6.82
CA SER A 422 12.00 -5.91 7.14
C SER A 422 11.29 -5.11 8.24
N PRO A 423 11.88 -4.96 9.43
CA PRO A 423 11.31 -4.07 10.43
C PRO A 423 11.29 -2.68 9.81
N ARG A 424 10.11 -2.04 9.71
CA ARG A 424 10.01 -0.59 9.49
C ARG A 424 11.06 0.07 10.36
N GLU A 425 11.87 0.97 9.82
CA GLU A 425 12.85 1.74 10.61
C GLU A 425 12.12 2.53 11.72
N LEU A 426 11.87 1.83 12.83
CA LEU A 426 11.57 2.38 14.13
C LEU A 426 12.89 2.99 14.59
N THR A 427 12.97 4.29 14.42
CA THR A 427 13.93 5.16 15.11
C THR A 427 13.85 4.92 16.63
N GLY A 428 14.54 3.90 17.12
CA GLY A 428 14.54 3.55 18.53
C GLY A 428 14.77 2.07 18.80
N LYS A 429 16.02 1.70 19.08
CA LYS A 429 16.43 0.35 19.52
C LYS A 429 15.52 -0.19 20.62
N LYS A 430 14.76 -1.26 20.33
CA LYS A 430 14.41 -2.30 21.31
C LYS A 430 14.77 -3.66 20.73
N LYS A 431 15.60 -4.40 21.47
CA LYS A 431 16.05 -5.75 21.14
C LYS A 431 14.85 -6.69 21.27
N LEU A 432 14.53 -7.48 20.22
CA LEU A 432 13.48 -8.49 20.29
C LEU A 432 13.76 -9.44 21.46
N THR A 433 12.71 -9.71 22.24
CA THR A 433 12.74 -10.63 23.38
C THR A 433 12.49 -12.06 22.90
N LYS A 434 12.75 -13.05 23.76
CA LYS A 434 12.42 -14.45 23.47
C LYS A 434 10.92 -14.64 23.13
N HIS A 435 10.07 -13.86 23.79
CA HIS A 435 8.63 -13.86 23.57
C HIS A 435 8.23 -13.32 22.19
N ASP A 436 9.02 -12.39 21.65
CA ASP A 436 8.83 -11.82 20.30
C ASP A 436 9.18 -12.86 19.22
N HIS A 437 10.27 -13.60 19.41
CA HIS A 437 10.63 -14.71 18.51
C HIS A 437 9.62 -15.86 18.55
N GLU A 438 9.06 -16.16 19.73
CA GLU A 438 7.99 -17.15 19.86
C GLU A 438 6.70 -16.68 19.14
N ALA A 439 6.32 -15.41 19.25
CA ALA A 439 5.17 -14.87 18.52
C ALA A 439 5.34 -14.94 16.99
N LEU A 440 6.52 -14.57 16.47
CA LEU A 440 6.85 -14.66 15.04
C LEU A 440 6.79 -16.10 14.53
N ARG A 441 7.39 -17.03 15.27
CA ARG A 441 7.38 -18.47 14.92
C ARG A 441 5.96 -19.04 14.95
N PHE A 442 5.11 -18.59 15.87
CA PHE A 442 3.71 -19.03 15.93
C PHE A 442 2.94 -18.60 14.67
N ILE A 443 3.14 -17.36 14.21
CA ILE A 443 2.49 -16.81 13.01
C ILE A 443 3.00 -17.50 11.75
N GLU A 444 4.31 -17.69 11.62
CA GLU A 444 4.94 -18.41 10.50
C GLU A 444 4.44 -19.86 10.39
N LEU A 445 4.37 -20.58 11.52
CA LEU A 445 3.81 -21.93 11.54
C LEU A 445 2.33 -21.88 11.15
N ALA A 446 1.56 -20.93 11.70
CA ALA A 446 0.12 -20.73 11.42
C ALA A 446 -0.19 -20.44 9.95
N GLU A 447 0.69 -19.75 9.23
CA GLU A 447 0.52 -19.37 7.82
C GLU A 447 0.91 -20.49 6.85
N ASN A 448 1.93 -21.30 7.18
CA ASN A 448 2.55 -22.23 6.22
C ASN A 448 2.29 -23.73 6.48
N GLY A 449 1.85 -24.12 7.68
CA GLY A 449 1.98 -25.51 8.13
C GLY A 449 0.74 -26.41 8.04
N THR A 450 0.42 -26.98 6.87
CA THR A 450 -0.76 -27.87 6.74
C THR A 450 -0.59 -29.28 7.35
N ASP A 451 0.61 -29.66 7.78
CA ASP A 451 0.92 -30.99 8.30
C ASP A 451 0.65 -31.13 9.82
N PRO A 452 0.33 -32.35 10.32
CA PRO A 452 0.00 -32.58 11.73
C PRO A 452 1.06 -32.16 12.75
N ALA A 453 2.36 -32.21 12.41
CA ALA A 453 3.42 -31.87 13.36
C ALA A 453 3.54 -30.36 13.54
N THR A 454 3.33 -29.59 12.48
CA THR A 454 3.28 -28.12 12.54
C THR A 454 2.03 -27.63 13.27
N ILE A 455 0.92 -28.34 13.16
CA ILE A 455 -0.31 -28.09 13.94
C ILE A 455 -0.04 -28.25 15.44
N ASP A 456 0.62 -29.33 15.86
CA ASP A 456 0.90 -29.57 17.27
C ASP A 456 1.93 -28.57 17.84
N ALA A 457 2.96 -28.23 17.06
CA ALA A 457 3.98 -27.25 17.46
C ALA A 457 3.42 -25.83 17.61
N SER A 458 2.52 -25.43 16.72
CA SER A 458 1.81 -24.14 16.81
C SER A 458 0.78 -24.13 17.95
N GLU A 459 0.09 -25.23 18.24
CA GLU A 459 -0.77 -25.35 19.42
C GLU A 459 0.00 -25.26 20.75
N GLU A 460 1.22 -25.80 20.81
CA GLU A 460 2.10 -25.65 21.97
C GLU A 460 2.57 -24.20 22.15
N LEU A 461 2.91 -23.52 21.04
CA LEU A 461 3.30 -22.11 21.06
C LEU A 461 2.14 -21.18 21.40
N ALA A 462 0.92 -21.47 20.90
CA ALA A 462 -0.28 -20.74 21.29
C ALA A 462 -0.48 -20.76 22.81
N LYS A 463 -0.29 -21.93 23.45
CA LYS A 463 -0.36 -22.06 24.92
C LYS A 463 0.71 -21.24 25.63
N LYS A 464 1.95 -21.20 25.12
CA LYS A 464 3.04 -20.37 25.68
C LYS A 464 2.75 -18.87 25.57
N LEU A 465 2.12 -18.43 24.49
CA LEU A 465 1.73 -17.04 24.25
C LEU A 465 0.40 -16.64 24.92
N GLY A 466 -0.28 -17.58 25.59
CA GLY A 466 -1.60 -17.35 26.20
C GLY A 466 -2.75 -17.23 25.18
N CYS A 467 -2.55 -17.69 23.95
CA CYS A 467 -3.58 -17.75 22.90
C CYS A 467 -4.50 -18.96 23.14
N THR A 468 -5.80 -18.71 23.27
CA THR A 468 -6.82 -19.77 23.47
C THR A 468 -7.27 -20.47 22.18
N TYR A 469 -6.77 -20.04 21.02
CA TYR A 469 -7.16 -20.55 19.72
C TYR A 469 -6.15 -21.57 19.18
N THR A 470 -6.64 -22.72 18.71
CA THR A 470 -5.82 -23.75 18.05
C THR A 470 -5.44 -23.34 16.63
N TYR A 471 -4.34 -23.88 16.12
CA TYR A 471 -3.88 -23.70 14.73
C TYR A 471 -5.00 -23.89 13.70
N ARG A 472 -5.80 -24.96 13.87
CA ARG A 472 -6.94 -25.27 12.98
C ARG A 472 -7.99 -24.17 12.96
N THR A 473 -8.08 -23.35 14.00
CA THR A 473 -9.01 -22.23 14.10
C THR A 473 -8.45 -20.98 13.42
N LEU A 474 -7.16 -20.69 13.57
CA LEU A 474 -6.46 -19.58 12.89
C LEU A 474 -6.37 -19.81 11.37
N PHE A 475 -5.92 -20.99 10.93
CA PHE A 475 -5.78 -21.33 9.50
C PHE A 475 -7.13 -21.32 8.76
N ARG A 476 -8.21 -21.85 9.36
CA ARG A 476 -9.55 -21.83 8.75
C ARG A 476 -10.20 -20.42 8.73
N THR A 477 -9.70 -19.47 9.52
CA THR A 477 -10.34 -18.14 9.68
C THR A 477 -9.74 -17.03 8.84
N PHE A 478 -8.57 -17.21 8.19
CA PHE A 478 -8.06 -16.30 7.16
C PHE A 478 -9.05 -16.11 5.99
N ASN A 479 -10.06 -16.96 5.86
CA ASN A 479 -11.03 -16.93 4.77
C ASN A 479 -12.51 -16.83 5.20
N TYR A 480 -12.81 -16.68 6.50
CA TYR A 480 -14.21 -16.52 6.95
C TYR A 480 -14.55 -15.03 7.06
N LYS A 481 -15.32 -14.51 6.09
CA LYS A 481 -15.77 -13.10 6.00
C LYS A 481 -14.62 -12.06 5.91
N GLY A 482 -13.53 -12.36 5.22
CA GLY A 482 -12.43 -11.41 4.99
C GLY A 482 -11.77 -10.84 6.26
N MET A 483 -11.87 -11.53 7.40
CA MET A 483 -11.25 -11.11 8.65
C MET A 483 -9.75 -11.45 8.66
N HIS A 484 -8.90 -10.42 8.69
CA HIS A 484 -7.44 -10.56 8.86
C HIS A 484 -7.05 -11.04 10.28
N VAL A 485 -5.85 -11.63 10.44
CA VAL A 485 -5.28 -12.10 11.73
C VAL A 485 -5.32 -11.01 12.82
N LEU A 486 -5.15 -9.76 12.42
CA LEU A 486 -5.24 -8.59 13.29
C LEU A 486 -6.64 -8.47 13.95
N HIS A 487 -7.72 -8.66 13.20
CA HIS A 487 -9.08 -8.64 13.75
C HIS A 487 -9.32 -9.79 14.72
N HIS A 488 -8.72 -10.96 14.49
CA HIS A 488 -8.84 -12.09 15.40
C HIS A 488 -8.11 -11.83 16.72
N SER A 489 -6.92 -11.21 16.66
CA SER A 489 -6.20 -10.78 17.85
C SER A 489 -7.03 -9.80 18.70
N ALA A 490 -7.72 -8.86 18.05
CA ALA A 490 -8.65 -7.94 18.69
C ALA A 490 -9.89 -8.64 19.27
N LYS A 491 -10.44 -9.61 18.55
CA LYS A 491 -11.59 -10.43 19.00
C LYS A 491 -11.26 -11.25 20.25
N GLY A 492 -10.00 -11.66 20.40
CA GLY A 492 -9.47 -12.33 21.59
C GLY A 492 -8.91 -11.39 22.66
N ALA A 493 -8.90 -10.07 22.42
CA ALA A 493 -8.25 -9.07 23.26
C ALA A 493 -6.77 -9.37 23.57
N HIS A 494 -6.04 -9.95 22.60
CA HIS A 494 -4.65 -10.34 22.76
C HIS A 494 -3.70 -9.15 22.56
N VAL A 495 -3.46 -8.38 23.63
CA VAL A 495 -2.63 -7.17 23.61
C VAL A 495 -1.27 -7.39 22.95
N THR A 496 -0.51 -8.38 23.43
CA THR A 496 0.83 -8.68 22.94
C THR A 496 0.80 -9.05 21.46
N LEU A 497 -0.15 -9.90 21.06
CA LEU A 497 -0.28 -10.33 19.67
C LEU A 497 -0.67 -9.15 18.76
N THR A 498 -1.64 -8.32 19.15
CA THR A 498 -2.04 -7.13 18.38
C THR A 498 -0.89 -6.15 18.24
N HIS A 499 -0.23 -5.79 19.35
CA HIS A 499 0.92 -4.90 19.30
C HIS A 499 2.01 -5.48 18.42
N HIS A 500 2.23 -6.80 18.46
CA HIS A 500 3.25 -7.41 17.66
C HIS A 500 2.92 -7.43 16.16
N LEU A 501 1.65 -7.72 15.83
CA LEU A 501 1.13 -7.67 14.46
C LEU A 501 1.25 -6.26 13.85
N VAL A 502 1.03 -5.20 14.63
CA VAL A 502 1.08 -3.82 14.15
C VAL A 502 2.51 -3.26 14.15
N GLU A 503 3.21 -3.33 15.29
CA GLU A 503 4.53 -2.69 15.46
C GLU A 503 5.65 -3.47 14.77
N PHE A 504 5.64 -4.80 14.88
CA PHE A 504 6.74 -5.62 14.38
C PHE A 504 6.47 -6.21 13.01
N LEU A 505 5.21 -6.53 12.69
CA LEU A 505 4.81 -7.09 11.40
C LEU A 505 4.22 -6.05 10.44
N GLY A 506 4.09 -4.78 10.87
CA GLY A 506 3.69 -3.68 10.01
C GLY A 506 2.26 -3.77 9.46
N ILE A 507 1.41 -4.63 10.02
CA ILE A 507 0.02 -4.74 9.60
C ILE A 507 -0.67 -3.42 9.93
N ASP A 508 -1.32 -2.84 8.90
CA ASP A 508 -2.12 -1.64 9.03
C ASP A 508 -3.16 -1.80 10.16
N VAL A 509 -3.02 -0.97 11.20
CA VAL A 509 -3.90 -0.97 12.38
C VAL A 509 -5.34 -0.61 12.03
N ASP A 510 -5.52 0.16 10.95
CA ASP A 510 -6.79 0.66 10.44
C ASP A 510 -7.39 -0.25 9.35
N LYS A 511 -6.77 -1.40 9.11
CA LYS A 511 -7.29 -2.40 8.17
C LYS A 511 -8.73 -2.75 8.53
N LYS A 512 -9.61 -2.68 7.53
CA LYS A 512 -11.02 -3.04 7.64
C LYS A 512 -11.25 -4.51 7.26
N ASP A 513 -12.13 -5.19 7.99
CA ASP A 513 -12.67 -6.50 7.59
C ASP A 513 -13.72 -6.35 6.45
N SER A 514 -14.34 -7.46 6.01
CA SER A 514 -15.36 -7.40 4.94
C SER A 514 -16.64 -6.65 5.33
N THR A 515 -16.81 -6.30 6.60
CA THR A 515 -17.92 -5.49 7.12
C THR A 515 -17.52 -4.04 7.35
N GLY A 516 -16.32 -3.64 6.93
CA GLY A 516 -15.81 -2.29 7.09
C GLY A 516 -15.25 -2.00 8.48
N ARG A 517 -15.17 -3.01 9.37
CA ARG A 517 -14.82 -2.82 10.78
C ARG A 517 -13.31 -2.87 10.98
N THR A 518 -12.79 -1.91 11.73
CA THR A 518 -11.40 -1.86 12.23
C THR A 518 -11.22 -2.67 13.51
N ILE A 519 -9.99 -2.79 14.01
CA ILE A 519 -9.71 -3.48 15.28
C ILE A 519 -10.48 -2.90 16.47
N LEU A 520 -10.72 -1.58 16.48
CA LEU A 520 -11.47 -0.92 17.54
C LEU A 520 -12.92 -1.42 17.56
N HIS A 521 -13.58 -1.51 16.40
CA HIS A 521 -14.93 -2.08 16.29
C HIS A 521 -14.99 -3.53 16.80
N ILE A 522 -14.00 -4.34 16.43
CA ILE A 522 -13.95 -5.75 16.82
C ILE A 522 -13.68 -5.92 18.32
N ALA A 523 -12.93 -5.00 18.92
CA ALA A 523 -12.61 -5.02 20.34
C ALA A 523 -13.80 -4.62 21.22
N VAL A 524 -14.71 -3.75 20.76
CA VAL A 524 -15.84 -3.22 21.55
C VAL A 524 -16.61 -4.30 22.32
N PRO A 525 -17.12 -5.39 21.69
CA PRO A 525 -17.92 -6.40 22.38
C PRO A 525 -17.15 -7.17 23.47
N ARG A 526 -15.82 -7.17 23.38
CA ARG A 526 -14.89 -8.05 24.10
C ARG A 526 -14.03 -7.33 25.12
N ASN A 527 -14.31 -6.05 25.42
CA ASN A 527 -13.51 -5.20 26.30
C ASN A 527 -13.21 -5.85 27.66
N SER A 528 -12.14 -6.63 27.68
CA SER A 528 -11.58 -7.36 28.81
C SER A 528 -10.22 -6.72 29.03
N GLY A 529 -10.01 -6.07 30.17
CA GLY A 529 -8.70 -5.69 30.70
C GLY A 529 -7.71 -5.01 29.74
N GLY A 530 -7.55 -3.70 29.85
CA GLY A 530 -6.38 -2.99 29.29
C GLY A 530 -6.27 -2.88 27.77
N TYR A 531 -6.88 -3.79 26.98
CA TYR A 531 -6.68 -3.90 25.53
C TYR A 531 -6.92 -2.61 24.76
N PHE A 532 -8.10 -2.00 24.91
CA PHE A 532 -8.40 -0.69 24.32
C PHE A 532 -7.40 0.39 24.71
N GLY A 533 -6.97 0.39 25.97
CA GLY A 533 -6.02 1.40 26.45
C GLY A 533 -4.64 1.20 25.84
N HIS A 534 -4.21 -0.05 25.67
CA HIS A 534 -2.95 -0.35 25.03
C HIS A 534 -2.98 0.00 23.54
N VAL A 535 -4.01 -0.44 22.81
CA VAL A 535 -4.15 -0.17 21.37
C VAL A 535 -4.22 1.34 21.11
N LEU A 536 -5.08 2.08 21.82
CA LEU A 536 -5.22 3.53 21.64
C LEU A 536 -3.95 4.31 22.05
N ALA A 537 -3.23 3.88 23.09
CA ALA A 537 -2.07 4.61 23.59
C ALA A 537 -0.73 4.24 22.93
N LYS A 538 -0.66 3.11 22.22
CA LYS A 538 0.59 2.59 21.65
C LYS A 538 0.58 2.44 20.15
N LEU A 539 -0.57 2.13 19.57
CA LEU A 539 -0.68 1.80 18.15
C LEU A 539 -1.35 2.91 17.33
N GLU A 540 -1.82 3.97 18.00
CA GLU A 540 -2.38 5.19 17.41
C GLU A 540 -3.34 4.96 16.22
N PRO A 541 -4.37 4.07 16.34
CA PRO A 541 -5.33 3.85 15.26
C PRO A 541 -6.24 5.06 15.02
N SER A 542 -6.80 5.14 13.82
CA SER A 542 -7.88 6.08 13.51
C SER A 542 -9.14 5.74 14.32
N ILE A 543 -9.44 6.58 15.31
CA ILE A 543 -10.47 6.33 16.33
C ILE A 543 -11.90 6.38 15.75
N ASP A 544 -12.11 7.21 14.74
CA ASP A 544 -13.43 7.62 14.26
C ASP A 544 -13.85 7.00 12.92
N MET A 545 -13.13 5.98 12.47
CA MET A 545 -13.48 5.29 11.22
C MET A 545 -14.88 4.68 11.31
N LYS A 546 -15.64 4.78 10.22
CA LYS A 546 -16.96 4.15 10.10
C LYS A 546 -16.89 2.75 9.52
N ASP A 547 -17.68 1.83 10.04
CA ASP A 547 -17.95 0.54 9.40
C ASP A 547 -18.93 0.66 8.21
N ASN A 548 -19.30 -0.46 7.59
CA ASN A 548 -20.23 -0.44 6.45
C ASN A 548 -21.66 -0.01 6.82
N LEU A 549 -21.99 0.07 8.11
CA LEU A 549 -23.24 0.63 8.65
C LEU A 549 -23.07 2.10 9.04
N GLY A 550 -21.95 2.73 8.70
CA GLY A 550 -21.69 4.12 9.05
C GLY A 550 -21.46 4.35 10.55
N LEU A 551 -21.27 3.29 11.35
CA LEU A 551 -21.06 3.39 12.79
C LEU A 551 -19.59 3.56 13.12
N THR A 552 -19.29 4.45 14.07
CA THR A 552 -17.96 4.53 14.69
C THR A 552 -17.82 3.50 15.82
N PRO A 553 -16.59 3.20 16.29
CA PRO A 553 -16.38 2.40 17.49
C PRO A 553 -17.10 2.95 18.72
N LEU A 554 -17.19 4.29 18.84
CA LEU A 554 -17.91 4.96 19.94
C LEU A 554 -19.40 4.63 19.89
N GLN A 555 -20.04 4.81 18.73
CA GLN A 555 -21.46 4.49 18.55
C GLN A 555 -21.74 3.00 18.77
N LEU A 556 -20.88 2.12 18.25
CA LEU A 556 -21.00 0.69 18.48
C LEU A 556 -20.88 0.32 19.97
N SER A 557 -20.09 1.07 20.75
CA SER A 557 -19.97 0.85 22.20
C SER A 557 -21.24 1.24 22.97
N ILE A 558 -21.95 2.29 22.54
CA ILE A 558 -23.25 2.68 23.09
C ILE A 558 -24.29 1.60 22.74
N LEU A 559 -24.37 1.22 21.46
CA LEU A 559 -25.31 0.21 20.97
C LEU A 559 -25.19 -1.15 21.67
N LEU A 560 -23.99 -1.49 22.16
CA LEU A 560 -23.71 -2.75 22.86
C LEU A 560 -23.67 -2.60 24.40
N GLY A 561 -23.92 -1.40 24.93
CA GLY A 561 -23.86 -1.09 26.36
C GLY A 561 -22.48 -1.34 26.98
N LYS A 562 -21.40 -1.00 26.25
CA LYS A 562 -19.99 -1.24 26.60
C LYS A 562 -19.33 0.04 27.13
N TYR A 563 -19.79 0.53 28.28
CA TYR A 563 -19.37 1.81 28.89
C TYR A 563 -17.86 1.96 29.09
N ALA A 564 -17.14 0.89 29.46
CA ALA A 564 -15.70 0.97 29.63
C ALA A 564 -14.93 1.17 28.30
N ALA A 565 -15.52 0.76 27.17
CA ALA A 565 -14.95 1.03 25.85
C ALA A 565 -15.35 2.44 25.39
N MET A 566 -16.61 2.80 25.60
CA MET A 566 -17.16 4.15 25.37
C MET A 566 -16.31 5.22 26.05
N GLN A 567 -16.09 5.10 27.36
CA GLN A 567 -15.33 6.09 28.14
C GLN A 567 -13.88 6.21 27.62
N LYS A 568 -13.23 5.09 27.31
CA LYS A 568 -11.87 5.12 26.75
C LYS A 568 -11.80 5.80 25.41
N LEU A 569 -12.77 5.57 24.53
CA LEU A 569 -12.81 6.23 23.23
C LEU A 569 -12.99 7.74 23.40
N ILE A 570 -13.89 8.16 24.29
CA ILE A 570 -14.11 9.57 24.64
C ILE A 570 -12.84 10.21 25.25
N ASP A 571 -12.15 9.51 26.14
CA ASP A 571 -10.94 10.01 26.81
C ASP A 571 -9.78 10.20 25.82
N PHE A 572 -9.71 9.38 24.76
CA PHE A 572 -8.74 9.48 23.68
C PHE A 572 -9.18 10.42 22.54
N GLY A 573 -10.29 11.14 22.70
CA GLY A 573 -10.71 12.18 21.78
C GLY A 573 -11.57 11.72 20.60
N ALA A 574 -12.29 10.59 20.73
CA ALA A 574 -13.30 10.20 19.74
C ALA A 574 -14.32 11.32 19.51
N ASP A 575 -14.61 11.62 18.25
CA ASP A 575 -15.56 12.68 17.89
C ASP A 575 -17.00 12.25 18.20
N ILE A 576 -17.60 12.98 19.16
CA ILE A 576 -18.96 12.77 19.66
C ILE A 576 -20.04 13.37 18.73
N HIS A 577 -19.65 14.04 17.64
CA HIS A 577 -20.57 14.68 16.70
C HIS A 577 -20.75 13.89 15.40
N ILE A 578 -20.04 12.78 15.22
CA ILE A 578 -20.12 11.99 14.00
C ILE A 578 -21.50 11.33 13.87
N ARG A 579 -22.18 11.63 12.78
CA ARG A 579 -23.50 11.09 12.45
C ARG A 579 -23.38 9.70 11.80
N SER A 580 -24.21 8.76 12.25
CA SER A 580 -24.43 7.45 11.63
C SER A 580 -25.88 7.32 11.16
N LEU A 581 -26.27 6.12 10.76
CA LEU A 581 -27.65 5.74 10.46
C LEU A 581 -28.60 5.82 11.67
N TYR A 582 -28.08 6.06 12.88
CA TYR A 582 -28.83 6.34 14.10
C TYR A 582 -28.72 7.81 14.54
N GLY A 583 -28.24 8.71 13.67
CA GLY A 583 -27.90 10.07 14.04
C GLY A 583 -26.58 10.17 14.80
N GLY A 584 -26.44 11.23 15.60
CA GLY A 584 -25.30 11.38 16.52
C GLY A 584 -25.33 10.39 17.69
N PRO A 585 -24.21 10.17 18.41
CA PRO A 585 -24.14 9.32 19.61
C PRO A 585 -25.24 9.58 20.66
N ILE A 586 -25.65 10.84 20.84
CA ILE A 586 -26.73 11.24 21.75
C ILE A 586 -28.08 10.59 21.38
N HIS A 587 -28.38 10.54 20.09
CA HIS A 587 -29.61 9.93 19.59
C HIS A 587 -29.63 8.42 19.83
N ALA A 588 -28.48 7.75 19.68
CA ALA A 588 -28.35 6.33 20.00
C ALA A 588 -28.54 6.05 21.50
N ALA A 589 -28.01 6.90 22.38
CA ALA A 589 -28.19 6.77 23.83
C ALA A 589 -29.68 6.93 24.22
N VAL A 590 -30.35 7.96 23.70
CA VAL A 590 -31.78 8.20 23.96
C VAL A 590 -32.67 7.10 23.39
N ALA A 591 -32.40 6.65 22.16
CA ALA A 591 -33.18 5.59 21.52
C ALA A 591 -33.13 4.26 22.28
N LEU A 592 -32.05 4.03 23.03
CA LEU A 592 -31.82 2.83 23.85
C LEU A 592 -32.16 3.00 25.32
N ASP A 593 -32.63 4.18 25.74
CA ASP A 593 -32.87 4.52 27.15
C ASP A 593 -31.60 4.37 28.03
N ASP A 594 -30.43 4.73 27.49
CA ASP A 594 -29.13 4.57 28.15
C ASP A 594 -28.66 5.85 28.86
N GLU A 595 -29.11 6.04 30.10
CA GLU A 595 -28.80 7.22 30.93
C GLU A 595 -27.29 7.42 31.13
N ILE A 596 -26.53 6.34 31.32
CA ILE A 596 -25.08 6.39 31.56
C ILE A 596 -24.36 6.93 30.32
N ALA A 597 -24.74 6.44 29.14
CA ALA A 597 -24.20 6.94 27.89
C ALA A 597 -24.59 8.40 27.65
N LEU A 598 -25.84 8.77 27.95
CA LEU A 598 -26.31 10.15 27.79
C LEU A 598 -25.51 11.12 28.68
N GLU A 599 -25.41 10.84 29.98
CA GLU A 599 -24.67 11.69 30.92
C GLU A 599 -23.20 11.84 30.54
N ALA A 600 -22.56 10.74 30.10
CA ALA A 600 -21.16 10.76 29.69
C ALA A 600 -20.94 11.66 28.45
N LEU A 601 -21.89 11.65 27.52
CA LEU A 601 -21.88 12.53 26.34
C LEU A 601 -22.14 13.99 26.74
N MET A 602 -23.11 14.26 27.62
CA MET A 602 -23.43 15.62 28.07
C MET A 602 -22.24 16.33 28.72
N ARG A 603 -21.41 15.61 29.46
CA ARG A 603 -20.17 16.15 30.06
C ARG A 603 -19.13 16.64 29.04
N LYS A 604 -19.31 16.34 27.76
CA LYS A 604 -18.41 16.74 26.66
C LYS A 604 -18.98 17.84 25.76
N SER A 605 -19.96 18.61 26.24
CA SER A 605 -20.56 19.75 25.53
C SER A 605 -21.22 19.35 24.20
N VAL A 606 -21.92 18.22 24.18
CA VAL A 606 -22.78 17.82 23.05
C VAL A 606 -23.93 18.82 22.90
N ASN A 607 -24.30 19.12 21.65
CA ASN A 607 -25.54 19.85 21.36
C ASN A 607 -26.75 18.97 21.75
N VAL A 608 -27.45 19.34 22.82
CA VAL A 608 -28.64 18.64 23.33
C VAL A 608 -29.80 18.66 22.33
N ASP A 609 -29.83 19.65 21.44
CA ASP A 609 -30.83 19.83 20.38
C ASP A 609 -30.28 19.44 19.00
N ASP A 610 -29.26 18.58 18.93
CA ASP A 610 -28.80 18.04 17.65
C ASP A 610 -29.94 17.31 16.93
N ILE A 611 -30.02 17.36 15.59
CA ILE A 611 -31.19 16.83 14.85
C ILE A 611 -30.79 15.69 13.92
N ILE A 612 -31.51 14.56 13.89
CA ILE A 612 -31.32 13.55 12.83
C ILE A 612 -31.87 14.00 11.48
N ASP A 613 -31.51 13.27 10.41
CA ASP A 613 -32.08 13.47 9.07
C ASP A 613 -33.61 13.41 9.17
N GLY A 614 -34.26 14.58 9.08
CA GLY A 614 -35.68 14.72 9.34
C GLY A 614 -36.11 15.67 10.45
N GLY A 615 -35.18 16.34 11.14
CA GLY A 615 -35.50 17.41 12.10
C GLY A 615 -35.79 16.95 13.53
N ILE A 616 -35.59 15.67 13.86
CA ILE A 616 -35.96 15.12 15.18
C ILE A 616 -34.85 15.37 16.20
N THR A 617 -35.20 16.01 17.32
CA THR A 617 -34.30 16.22 18.47
C THR A 617 -34.27 15.00 19.40
N PRO A 618 -33.23 14.86 20.26
CA PRO A 618 -33.19 13.85 21.31
C PRO A 618 -34.40 13.91 22.23
N LEU A 619 -34.88 15.10 22.60
CA LEU A 619 -36.05 15.25 23.47
C LEU A 619 -37.34 14.74 22.81
N ALA A 620 -37.52 15.05 21.52
CA ALA A 620 -38.63 14.49 20.75
C ALA A 620 -38.52 12.95 20.68
N CYS A 621 -37.34 12.40 20.41
CA CYS A 621 -37.10 10.94 20.43
C CYS A 621 -37.49 10.28 21.76
N ALA A 622 -37.13 10.89 22.89
CA ALA A 622 -37.49 10.40 24.23
C ALA A 622 -39.01 10.40 24.43
N ALA A 623 -39.67 11.55 24.18
CA ALA A 623 -41.13 11.69 24.30
C ALA A 623 -41.91 10.67 23.43
N TYR A 624 -41.35 10.24 22.30
CA TYR A 624 -41.95 9.21 21.48
C TYR A 624 -41.81 7.79 22.07
N ASN A 625 -40.73 7.42 22.74
CA ASN A 625 -40.43 6.01 23.07
C ASN A 625 -41.31 5.35 24.17
N GLY A 626 -41.98 6.12 25.04
CA GLY A 626 -42.62 5.62 26.27
C GLY A 626 -43.88 4.72 26.20
N SER A 627 -44.29 4.17 25.04
CA SER A 627 -45.54 3.38 24.88
C SER A 627 -45.32 1.87 24.60
N LEU A 628 -44.33 1.25 25.24
CA LEU A 628 -43.97 -0.17 25.02
C LEU A 628 -44.57 -1.17 26.04
N GLN A 629 -45.30 -0.73 27.07
CA GLN A 629 -45.67 -1.61 28.20
C GLN A 629 -46.83 -2.59 27.98
N ALA A 630 -47.56 -2.60 26.86
CA ALA A 630 -48.70 -3.50 26.66
C ALA A 630 -48.48 -4.53 25.55
N GLY A 631 -47.83 -5.65 25.90
CA GLY A 631 -48.00 -6.94 25.25
C GLY A 631 -47.04 -7.29 24.09
N ALA A 632 -45.93 -7.96 24.40
CA ALA A 632 -45.39 -9.06 23.58
C ALA A 632 -44.15 -9.69 24.27
N ASN A 633 -44.39 -10.82 24.95
CA ASN A 633 -43.36 -11.72 25.45
C ASN A 633 -42.78 -12.51 24.25
N VAL A 634 -41.57 -12.19 23.77
CA VAL A 634 -40.89 -13.01 22.74
C VAL A 634 -39.40 -13.15 23.06
N GLN A 635 -39.01 -14.37 23.42
CA GLN A 635 -37.63 -14.82 23.48
C GLN A 635 -37.03 -14.86 22.07
N ILE A 636 -36.04 -14.00 21.78
CA ILE A 636 -35.16 -14.14 20.62
C ILE A 636 -33.78 -14.57 21.13
N SER A 637 -33.31 -15.71 20.62
CA SER A 637 -32.06 -16.38 21.01
C SER A 637 -30.81 -15.59 20.55
N LYS A 638 -29.85 -15.45 21.48
CA LYS A 638 -28.63 -14.60 21.47
C LYS A 638 -27.55 -15.00 20.43
N PRO A 639 -26.55 -14.14 20.10
CA PRO A 639 -26.13 -12.93 20.82
C PRO A 639 -25.93 -11.67 19.94
N ILE A 640 -26.86 -10.72 20.02
CA ILE A 640 -26.51 -9.29 20.07
C ILE A 640 -26.46 -8.96 21.57
N GLY A 641 -25.33 -8.46 22.03
CA GLY A 641 -25.11 -8.11 23.44
C GLY A 641 -26.11 -7.03 23.85
N LYS A 642 -26.91 -7.35 24.88
CA LYS A 642 -27.95 -6.50 25.49
C LYS A 642 -29.04 -6.02 24.52
N ALA A 643 -30.10 -6.83 24.46
CA ALA A 643 -31.49 -6.36 24.45
C ALA A 643 -31.84 -5.23 23.47
N ILE A 644 -32.13 -5.56 22.21
CA ILE A 644 -33.27 -4.94 21.50
C ILE A 644 -34.55 -5.61 22.03
N VAL A 645 -34.70 -5.52 23.33
CA VAL A 645 -35.93 -5.62 24.09
C VAL A 645 -35.73 -4.46 25.05
N ALA A 646 -36.18 -3.27 24.66
CA ALA A 646 -36.52 -2.24 25.63
C ALA A 646 -37.73 -2.78 26.40
N ASP A 647 -37.49 -3.79 27.23
CA ASP A 647 -38.33 -4.10 28.36
C ASP A 647 -37.87 -3.13 29.45
N LEU A 648 -38.74 -2.17 29.73
CA LEU A 648 -39.03 -1.66 31.07
C LEU A 648 -38.03 -0.68 31.71
N THR A 649 -38.00 0.57 31.24
CA THR A 649 -37.88 1.76 32.10
C THR A 649 -38.63 2.95 31.48
N SER A 650 -39.15 3.83 32.33
CA SER A 650 -39.92 5.02 31.94
C SER A 650 -39.01 6.07 31.32
N SER A 651 -39.34 6.55 30.11
CA SER A 651 -38.68 7.66 29.42
C SER A 651 -38.61 8.99 30.22
N GLU A 652 -39.20 9.02 31.42
CA GLU A 652 -39.20 10.14 32.35
C GLU A 652 -37.79 10.60 32.72
N SER A 653 -36.90 9.67 33.10
CA SER A 653 -35.51 10.01 33.46
C SER A 653 -34.76 10.62 32.28
N MET A 654 -34.93 10.05 31.09
CA MET A 654 -34.28 10.54 29.87
C MET A 654 -34.75 11.95 29.51
N VAL A 655 -36.06 12.20 29.61
CA VAL A 655 -36.66 13.53 29.41
C VAL A 655 -36.13 14.51 30.47
N GLN A 656 -36.07 14.10 31.73
CA GLN A 656 -35.55 14.95 32.81
C GLN A 656 -34.09 15.34 32.58
N ILE A 657 -33.20 14.39 32.25
CA ILE A 657 -31.79 14.66 31.97
C ILE A 657 -31.62 15.64 30.80
N LEU A 658 -32.43 15.48 29.74
CA LEU A 658 -32.41 16.37 28.58
C LEU A 658 -32.89 17.79 28.95
N LEU A 659 -33.99 17.91 29.70
CA LEU A 659 -34.50 19.21 30.17
C LEU A 659 -33.52 19.91 31.11
N ASP A 660 -32.94 19.19 32.06
CA ASP A 660 -31.91 19.70 32.97
C ASP A 660 -30.66 20.17 32.22
N SER A 661 -30.40 19.58 31.05
CA SER A 661 -29.32 19.96 30.14
C SER A 661 -29.70 21.10 29.17
N GLY A 662 -30.91 21.65 29.28
CA GLY A 662 -31.39 22.79 28.50
C GLY A 662 -32.03 22.45 27.15
N ALA A 663 -32.50 21.21 26.95
CA ALA A 663 -33.21 20.82 25.75
C ALA A 663 -34.44 21.71 25.48
N ASN A 664 -34.65 22.09 24.23
CA ASN A 664 -35.81 22.88 23.84
C ASN A 664 -37.10 22.02 23.88
N ALA A 665 -37.93 22.24 24.90
CA ALA A 665 -39.20 21.54 25.10
C ALA A 665 -40.28 21.83 24.05
N ASP A 666 -40.07 22.85 23.21
CA ASP A 666 -40.99 23.27 22.15
C ASP A 666 -40.42 23.01 20.75
N ALA A 667 -39.27 22.30 20.65
CA ALA A 667 -38.68 21.96 19.36
C ALA A 667 -39.66 21.08 18.55
N ILE A 668 -40.20 21.67 17.48
CA ILE A 668 -41.10 20.99 16.56
C ILE A 668 -40.32 20.14 15.56
N ASP A 669 -40.79 18.91 15.34
CA ASP A 669 -40.35 18.09 14.23
C ASP A 669 -40.95 18.66 12.94
N GLU A 670 -40.12 19.32 12.12
CA GLU A 670 -40.55 19.95 10.87
C GLU A 670 -41.18 18.98 9.86
N VAL A 671 -41.06 17.65 10.05
CA VAL A 671 -41.30 16.71 8.95
C VAL A 671 -42.14 15.47 9.33
N MET A 672 -42.18 14.95 10.58
CA MET A 672 -43.01 13.77 10.90
C MET A 672 -44.34 14.04 11.59
N PHE A 673 -44.43 15.02 12.50
CA PHE A 673 -45.62 15.15 13.36
C PHE A 673 -46.11 16.58 13.56
N GLU A 674 -45.31 17.61 13.28
CA GLU A 674 -45.61 19.03 13.59
C GLU A 674 -45.98 19.30 15.07
N ASP A 675 -45.86 18.28 15.93
CA ASP A 675 -46.25 18.31 17.32
C ASP A 675 -45.02 18.62 18.19
N PRO A 676 -45.12 19.57 19.13
CA PRO A 676 -44.14 19.71 20.20
C PRO A 676 -44.07 18.42 21.06
N PRO A 677 -42.92 18.13 21.72
CA PRO A 677 -42.72 16.95 22.57
C PRO A 677 -43.85 16.68 23.58
N ILE A 678 -44.45 17.74 24.16
CA ILE A 678 -45.56 17.62 25.12
C ILE A 678 -46.85 17.07 24.49
N ILE A 679 -47.13 17.47 23.24
CA ILE A 679 -48.29 16.98 22.48
C ILE A 679 -48.06 15.55 22.02
N ALA A 680 -46.84 15.21 21.60
CA ALA A 680 -46.45 13.85 21.28
C ALA A 680 -46.62 12.89 22.48
N ALA A 681 -46.17 13.30 23.67
CA ALA A 681 -46.31 12.54 24.90
C ALA A 681 -47.80 12.34 25.30
N ALA A 682 -48.61 13.40 25.17
CA ALA A 682 -50.05 13.35 25.47
C ALA A 682 -50.81 12.41 24.51
N LYS A 683 -50.57 12.50 23.19
CA LYS A 683 -51.14 11.57 22.18
C LYS A 683 -50.79 10.10 22.47
N ARG A 684 -49.63 9.84 23.08
CA ARG A 684 -49.17 8.48 23.48
C ARG A 684 -49.53 8.10 24.91
N LYS A 685 -50.34 8.91 25.60
CA LYS A 685 -50.83 8.68 26.97
C LYS A 685 -49.70 8.56 28.01
N GLN A 686 -48.59 9.26 27.82
CA GLN A 686 -47.45 9.28 28.75
C GLN A 686 -47.62 10.37 29.81
N MET A 687 -48.53 10.14 30.77
CA MET A 687 -48.98 11.15 31.74
C MET A 687 -47.82 11.80 32.52
N ASN A 688 -46.84 11.00 32.95
CA ASN A 688 -45.70 11.51 33.71
C ASN A 688 -44.77 12.37 32.83
N VAL A 689 -44.55 11.99 31.57
CA VAL A 689 -43.75 12.79 30.62
C VAL A 689 -44.46 14.10 30.30
N VAL A 690 -45.79 14.09 30.12
CA VAL A 690 -46.58 15.33 29.97
C VAL A 690 -46.44 16.21 31.20
N GLN A 691 -46.50 15.63 32.40
CA GLN A 691 -46.33 16.34 33.66
C GLN A 691 -44.95 16.99 33.81
N LEU A 692 -43.89 16.32 33.35
CA LEU A 692 -42.51 16.85 33.35
C LEU A 692 -42.36 18.03 32.36
N LEU A 693 -42.87 17.86 31.14
CA LEU A 693 -42.78 18.86 30.08
C LEU A 693 -43.67 20.10 30.36
N LEU A 694 -44.73 19.96 31.14
CA LEU A 694 -45.72 21.02 31.42
C LEU A 694 -45.11 22.34 31.91
N SER A 695 -44.04 22.25 32.69
CA SER A 695 -43.33 23.38 33.27
C SER A 695 -42.29 24.01 32.34
N SER A 696 -41.83 23.26 31.33
CA SER A 696 -40.76 23.64 30.43
C SER A 696 -41.26 24.00 29.02
N SER A 697 -42.48 23.62 28.66
CA SER A 697 -43.13 23.93 27.39
C SER A 697 -43.95 25.22 27.43
N THR A 698 -44.03 25.90 26.28
CA THR A 698 -44.83 27.11 26.14
C THR A 698 -46.34 26.78 26.08
N PRO A 699 -47.19 27.42 26.90
CA PRO A 699 -48.64 27.18 26.87
C PRO A 699 -49.25 27.46 25.50
N ILE A 700 -50.03 26.51 24.98
CA ILE A 700 -50.76 26.68 23.72
C ILE A 700 -51.99 27.56 23.97
N GLU A 701 -52.14 28.61 23.18
CA GLU A 701 -53.27 29.54 23.29
C GLU A 701 -54.62 28.81 23.12
N GLY A 702 -55.54 29.02 24.07
CA GLY A 702 -56.88 28.41 24.05
C GLY A 702 -56.95 26.97 24.58
N VAL A 703 -55.85 26.41 25.09
CA VAL A 703 -55.82 25.09 25.74
C VAL A 703 -55.77 25.26 27.26
N ASP A 704 -56.56 24.46 27.99
CA ASP A 704 -56.37 24.34 29.44
C ASP A 704 -55.00 23.70 29.70
N TRP A 705 -54.05 24.49 30.21
CA TRP A 705 -52.67 24.08 30.41
C TRP A 705 -52.47 23.28 31.72
N SER A 706 -53.43 22.41 32.03
CA SER A 706 -53.34 21.39 33.07
C SER A 706 -53.07 20.03 32.44
N LEU A 707 -52.60 19.04 33.21
CA LEU A 707 -52.42 17.67 32.70
C LEU A 707 -53.69 17.16 32.01
N ASN A 708 -54.84 17.33 32.66
CA ASN A 708 -56.14 16.93 32.12
C ASN A 708 -56.58 17.78 30.93
N GLY A 709 -56.25 19.07 30.93
CA GLY A 709 -56.60 19.98 29.84
C GLY A 709 -55.80 19.73 28.56
N ILE A 710 -54.51 19.40 28.66
CA ILE A 710 -53.67 18.98 27.54
C ILE A 710 -54.13 17.63 27.00
N ILE A 711 -54.46 16.67 27.88
CA ILE A 711 -55.05 15.38 27.47
C ILE A 711 -56.36 15.62 26.73
N ALA A 712 -57.29 16.37 27.32
CA ALA A 712 -58.58 16.68 26.70
C ALA A 712 -58.41 17.43 25.38
N TYR A 713 -57.42 18.33 25.27
CA TYR A 713 -57.06 18.99 24.02
C TYR A 713 -56.61 17.98 22.99
N THR A 714 -55.63 17.12 23.30
CA THR A 714 -55.17 16.09 22.36
C THR A 714 -56.28 15.13 21.98
N GLU A 715 -57.13 14.70 22.93
CA GLU A 715 -58.30 13.88 22.67
C GLU A 715 -59.29 14.59 21.74
N SER A 716 -59.56 15.89 21.96
CA SER A 716 -60.46 16.70 21.12
C SER A 716 -59.91 16.96 19.72
N VAL A 717 -58.58 17.09 19.57
CA VAL A 717 -57.89 17.26 18.29
C VAL A 717 -57.81 15.92 17.55
N THR A 718 -57.58 14.82 18.25
CA THR A 718 -57.64 13.47 17.66
C THR A 718 -59.06 13.07 17.27
N PHE A 719 -60.08 13.52 18.01
CA PHE A 719 -61.50 13.27 17.70
C PHE A 719 -62.03 14.21 16.60
N LYS A 720 -61.38 15.36 16.37
CA LYS A 720 -61.59 16.19 15.17
C LYS A 720 -60.81 15.69 13.95
N ALA A 721 -59.88 14.75 14.12
CA ALA A 721 -59.15 14.08 13.05
C ALA A 721 -59.80 12.74 12.62
N GLU A 722 -61.12 12.59 12.81
CA GLU A 722 -61.94 11.57 12.15
C GLU A 722 -62.32 11.98 10.71
N ASP A 723 -61.42 12.65 9.98
CA ASP A 723 -61.47 12.62 8.52
C ASP A 723 -60.51 11.53 8.06
N ASP A 724 -61.05 10.41 7.57
CA ASP A 724 -60.32 9.27 6.98
C ASP A 724 -59.21 9.72 6.01
N VAL A 725 -59.38 10.88 5.38
CA VAL A 725 -58.45 11.51 4.43
C VAL A 725 -57.14 11.95 5.10
N HIS A 726 -57.19 12.57 6.28
CA HIS A 726 -55.98 13.04 6.98
C HIS A 726 -55.19 11.88 7.60
N THR A 727 -55.89 10.88 8.14
CA THR A 727 -55.26 9.64 8.63
C THR A 727 -54.62 8.86 7.48
N ALA A 728 -55.29 8.75 6.32
CA ALA A 728 -54.72 8.11 5.14
C ALA A 728 -53.50 8.86 4.59
N ALA A 729 -53.53 10.20 4.55
CA ALA A 729 -52.40 11.03 4.13
C ALA A 729 -51.20 10.86 5.08
N ARG A 730 -51.43 10.85 6.40
CA ARG A 730 -50.39 10.62 7.42
C ARG A 730 -49.80 9.21 7.30
N VAL A 731 -50.63 8.18 7.18
CA VAL A 731 -50.18 6.79 6.99
C VAL A 731 -49.35 6.66 5.72
N THR A 732 -49.75 7.31 4.62
CA THR A 732 -49.00 7.31 3.35
C THR A 732 -47.64 7.98 3.51
N ALA A 733 -47.60 9.18 4.11
CA ALA A 733 -46.34 9.91 4.32
C ALA A 733 -45.37 9.13 5.24
N LEU A 734 -45.87 8.58 6.35
CA LEU A 734 -45.07 7.76 7.26
C LEU A 734 -44.53 6.49 6.58
N ARG A 735 -45.32 5.87 5.70
CA ARG A 735 -44.89 4.70 4.92
C ARG A 735 -43.81 5.05 3.91
N GLU A 736 -44.03 6.06 3.07
CA GLU A 736 -43.05 6.50 2.08
C GLU A 736 -41.72 6.85 2.75
N ARG A 737 -41.80 7.53 3.89
CA ARG A 737 -40.62 7.88 4.66
C ARG A 737 -39.95 6.68 5.33
N MET A 738 -40.73 5.73 5.84
CA MET A 738 -40.19 4.45 6.34
C MET A 738 -39.42 3.73 5.22
N PHE A 739 -39.98 3.63 4.01
CA PHE A 739 -39.34 2.97 2.88
C PHE A 739 -38.10 3.72 2.39
N ASN A 740 -38.17 5.06 2.30
CA ASN A 740 -37.03 5.92 1.96
C ASN A 740 -35.91 5.78 3.01
N ALA A 741 -36.27 5.74 4.30
CA ALA A 741 -35.34 5.48 5.38
C ALA A 741 -34.68 4.10 5.24
N LEU A 742 -35.45 3.04 4.93
CA LEU A 742 -34.90 1.71 4.65
C LEU A 742 -33.97 1.69 3.42
N GLU A 743 -34.30 2.44 2.37
CA GLU A 743 -33.49 2.56 1.14
C GLU A 743 -32.15 3.25 1.37
N ASN A 744 -32.17 4.28 2.22
CA ASN A 744 -31.01 5.03 2.67
C ASN A 744 -30.34 4.43 3.91
N ILE A 745 -30.77 3.23 4.32
CA ILE A 745 -30.18 2.46 5.41
C ILE A 745 -30.37 3.16 6.78
N ASN A 746 -31.21 4.20 6.90
CA ASN A 746 -31.52 4.92 8.13
C ASN A 746 -32.54 4.12 8.99
N TYR A 747 -32.05 3.07 9.66
CA TYR A 747 -32.89 2.14 10.41
C TYR A 747 -33.57 2.75 11.62
N LEU A 748 -32.98 3.78 12.24
CA LEU A 748 -33.62 4.48 13.37
C LEU A 748 -34.86 5.21 12.89
N LEU A 749 -34.76 5.99 11.82
CA LEU A 749 -35.91 6.69 11.24
C LEU A 749 -36.95 5.68 10.75
N ALA A 750 -36.54 4.59 10.12
CA ALA A 750 -37.46 3.52 9.72
C ALA A 750 -38.20 2.90 10.92
N ASP A 751 -37.52 2.65 12.03
CA ASP A 751 -38.13 2.11 13.25
C ASP A 751 -39.08 3.12 13.92
N ILE A 752 -38.71 4.39 13.97
CA ILE A 752 -39.58 5.46 14.48
C ILE A 752 -40.85 5.57 13.61
N CYS A 753 -40.71 5.61 12.28
CA CYS A 753 -41.84 5.62 11.34
C CYS A 753 -42.72 4.36 11.49
N CYS A 754 -42.11 3.17 11.57
CA CYS A 754 -42.82 1.90 11.71
C CYS A 754 -43.62 1.84 13.03
N LYS A 755 -43.04 2.36 14.12
CA LYS A 755 -43.71 2.44 15.43
C LYS A 755 -44.83 3.47 15.45
N ALA A 756 -44.63 4.62 14.78
CA ALA A 756 -45.65 5.65 14.63
C ALA A 756 -46.91 5.11 13.94
N LEU A 757 -46.74 4.21 12.97
CA LEU A 757 -47.84 3.57 12.25
C LEU A 757 -48.67 2.60 13.12
N ARG A 758 -48.21 2.17 14.30
CA ARG A 758 -48.85 1.08 15.10
C ARG A 758 -50.32 1.32 15.40
N ASN A 759 -50.70 2.56 15.68
CA ASN A 759 -52.06 2.91 16.06
C ASN A 759 -52.93 3.32 14.87
N ASP A 760 -52.33 3.50 13.68
CA ASP A 760 -52.98 4.07 12.50
C ASP A 760 -53.23 3.03 11.39
N VAL A 761 -52.70 1.81 11.54
CA VAL A 761 -52.83 0.72 10.55
C VAL A 761 -53.40 -0.54 11.18
N SER A 762 -53.96 -1.43 10.35
CA SER A 762 -54.49 -2.71 10.85
C SER A 762 -53.40 -3.58 11.49
N THR A 763 -53.75 -4.42 12.46
CA THR A 763 -52.80 -5.34 13.12
C THR A 763 -52.00 -6.17 12.13
N THR A 764 -52.66 -6.66 11.08
CA THR A 764 -52.06 -7.46 10.00
C THR A 764 -51.03 -6.67 9.20
N GLU A 765 -51.31 -5.40 8.93
CA GLU A 765 -50.44 -4.50 8.17
C GLU A 765 -49.26 -4.03 9.01
N TRP A 766 -49.49 -3.72 10.28
CA TRP A 766 -48.45 -3.45 11.25
C TRP A 766 -47.48 -4.62 11.36
N ASP A 767 -47.99 -5.86 11.45
CA ASP A 767 -47.16 -7.06 11.49
C ASP A 767 -46.29 -7.19 10.23
N ARG A 768 -46.81 -6.87 9.04
CA ARG A 768 -46.02 -6.89 7.79
C ARG A 768 -44.91 -5.84 7.80
N LEU A 769 -45.23 -4.60 8.16
CA LEU A 769 -44.26 -3.49 8.23
C LEU A 769 -43.19 -3.74 9.30
N ARG A 770 -43.59 -4.25 10.46
CA ARG A 770 -42.69 -4.66 11.54
C ARG A 770 -41.74 -5.77 11.07
N ASN A 771 -42.26 -6.79 10.39
CA ASN A 771 -41.43 -7.90 9.88
C ASN A 771 -40.48 -7.42 8.78
N LEU A 772 -40.89 -6.49 7.92
CA LEU A 772 -40.00 -5.85 6.96
C LEU A 772 -38.87 -5.09 7.66
N ASN A 773 -39.20 -4.28 8.67
CA ASN A 773 -38.20 -3.52 9.43
C ASN A 773 -37.21 -4.47 10.15
N LEU A 774 -37.72 -5.53 10.80
CA LEU A 774 -36.91 -6.57 11.45
C LEU A 774 -36.01 -7.33 10.46
N LEU A 775 -36.53 -7.63 9.26
CA LEU A 775 -35.76 -8.29 8.21
C LEU A 775 -34.58 -7.42 7.76
N TYR A 776 -34.81 -6.13 7.53
CA TYR A 776 -33.78 -5.17 7.12
C TYR A 776 -32.72 -4.97 8.21
N LEU A 777 -33.16 -4.86 9.47
CA LEU A 777 -32.26 -4.87 10.64
C LEU A 777 -31.40 -6.13 10.69
N SER A 778 -31.97 -7.30 10.36
CA SER A 778 -31.23 -8.58 10.39
C SER A 778 -30.22 -8.73 9.23
N HIS A 779 -30.50 -8.20 8.04
CA HIS A 779 -29.64 -8.32 6.86
C HIS A 779 -28.50 -7.28 6.82
N SER A 780 -28.64 -6.16 7.54
CA SER A 780 -27.59 -5.15 7.74
C SER A 780 -26.29 -5.77 8.30
N PHE A 781 -26.40 -6.82 9.13
CA PHE A 781 -25.27 -7.53 9.75
C PHE A 781 -24.38 -8.32 8.77
N HIS A 782 -24.79 -8.49 7.52
CA HIS A 782 -24.05 -9.24 6.51
C HIS A 782 -23.35 -8.36 5.47
N GLY A 783 -23.40 -7.03 5.61
CA GLY A 783 -22.60 -6.10 4.80
C GLY A 783 -23.02 -5.99 3.33
N GLN A 784 -24.23 -6.44 2.98
CA GLN A 784 -24.81 -6.27 1.65
C GLN A 784 -26.00 -5.31 1.73
N LYS A 785 -26.08 -4.33 0.82
CA LYS A 785 -27.27 -3.48 0.66
C LYS A 785 -28.44 -4.37 0.18
N PRO A 786 -29.49 -4.60 0.99
CA PRO A 786 -30.60 -5.44 0.56
C PRO A 786 -31.36 -4.76 -0.58
N VAL A 787 -31.75 -5.53 -1.60
CA VAL A 787 -32.55 -5.04 -2.72
C VAL A 787 -34.00 -4.89 -2.26
N LEU A 788 -34.54 -3.67 -2.34
CA LEU A 788 -35.93 -3.30 -2.02
C LEU A 788 -36.93 -3.77 -3.08
N SER A 789 -36.90 -5.05 -3.46
CA SER A 789 -37.96 -5.63 -4.30
C SER A 789 -38.64 -6.80 -3.61
N SER A 790 -39.97 -6.80 -3.68
CA SER A 790 -40.81 -7.88 -3.13
C SER A 790 -40.32 -9.25 -3.63
N ASP A 791 -39.97 -9.37 -4.92
CA ASP A 791 -39.48 -10.61 -5.51
C ASP A 791 -38.09 -11.03 -5.03
N ALA A 792 -37.19 -10.08 -4.77
CA ALA A 792 -35.89 -10.40 -4.17
C ALA A 792 -36.05 -10.97 -2.75
N ILE A 793 -36.97 -10.40 -1.96
CA ILE A 793 -37.29 -10.90 -0.62
C ILE A 793 -37.95 -12.28 -0.68
N VAL A 794 -38.84 -12.53 -1.65
CA VAL A 794 -39.39 -13.88 -1.90
C VAL A 794 -38.27 -14.88 -2.20
N ASN A 795 -37.29 -14.51 -3.03
CA ASN A 795 -36.16 -15.39 -3.33
C ASN A 795 -35.29 -15.66 -2.08
N MET A 796 -35.15 -14.69 -1.15
CA MET A 796 -34.51 -14.94 0.15
C MET A 796 -35.30 -15.92 1.01
N ALA A 797 -36.63 -15.82 1.03
CA ALA A 797 -37.47 -16.77 1.77
C ALA A 797 -37.21 -18.23 1.33
N LEU A 798 -37.02 -18.45 0.02
CA LEU A 798 -36.72 -19.77 -0.54
C LEU A 798 -35.38 -20.34 -0.07
N VAL A 799 -34.39 -19.49 0.25
CA VAL A 799 -33.12 -19.93 0.85
C VAL A 799 -33.36 -20.45 2.28
N TYR A 800 -34.22 -19.78 3.05
CA TYR A 800 -34.55 -20.15 4.43
C TYR A 800 -35.54 -21.30 4.56
N GLN A 801 -36.27 -21.63 3.48
CA GLN A 801 -37.32 -22.66 3.47
C GLN A 801 -36.91 -24.01 4.06
N LYS A 802 -35.62 -24.37 3.99
CA LYS A 802 -35.08 -25.62 4.56
C LYS A 802 -34.21 -25.44 5.80
N GLN A 803 -33.97 -24.20 6.22
CA GLN A 803 -32.97 -23.86 7.26
C GLN A 803 -33.60 -23.25 8.50
N ASP A 804 -34.55 -22.32 8.33
CA ASP A 804 -35.16 -21.57 9.43
C ASP A 804 -36.54 -21.08 9.01
N LYS A 805 -37.55 -21.82 9.46
CA LYS A 805 -38.95 -21.57 9.14
C LYS A 805 -39.45 -20.22 9.67
N GLY A 806 -38.88 -19.74 10.78
CA GLY A 806 -39.21 -18.41 11.32
C GLY A 806 -38.75 -17.29 10.39
N LYS A 807 -37.54 -17.41 9.84
CA LYS A 807 -37.01 -16.45 8.86
C LYS A 807 -37.70 -16.53 7.51
N GLU A 808 -38.08 -17.72 7.06
CA GLU A 808 -38.89 -17.91 5.86
C GLU A 808 -40.21 -17.13 5.96
N VAL A 809 -40.98 -17.34 7.04
CA VAL A 809 -42.25 -16.65 7.28
C VAL A 809 -42.06 -15.14 7.40
N MET A 810 -41.00 -14.70 8.07
CA MET A 810 -40.66 -13.28 8.18
C MET A 810 -40.39 -12.65 6.81
N CYS A 811 -39.61 -13.31 5.94
CA CYS A 811 -39.33 -12.84 4.58
C CYS A 811 -40.62 -12.73 3.75
N LEU A 812 -41.49 -13.74 3.80
CA LEU A 812 -42.74 -13.74 3.04
C LEU A 812 -43.70 -12.63 3.50
N LYS A 813 -43.80 -12.39 4.82
CA LYS A 813 -44.56 -11.25 5.37
C LYS A 813 -43.96 -9.89 4.96
N ALA A 814 -42.63 -9.79 4.92
CA ALA A 814 -41.92 -8.59 4.46
C ALA A 814 -42.11 -8.32 2.95
N ALA A 815 -42.10 -9.36 2.12
CA ALA A 815 -42.36 -9.24 0.68
C ALA A 815 -43.78 -8.70 0.41
N LEU A 816 -44.77 -9.17 1.19
CA LEU A 816 -46.15 -8.68 1.15
C LEU A 816 -46.32 -7.27 1.72
N ALA A 817 -45.36 -6.77 2.50
CA ALA A 817 -45.33 -5.38 2.94
C ALA A 817 -44.96 -4.43 1.79
N LEU A 818 -44.04 -4.86 0.91
CA LEU A 818 -43.61 -4.10 -0.27
C LEU A 818 -44.61 -4.18 -1.43
N ASN A 819 -45.17 -5.37 -1.65
CA ASN A 819 -46.19 -5.58 -2.68
C ASN A 819 -47.27 -6.53 -2.12
N PRO A 820 -48.39 -5.98 -1.59
CA PRO A 820 -49.50 -6.77 -1.10
C PRO A 820 -50.13 -7.69 -2.17
N GLN A 821 -49.93 -7.39 -3.46
CA GLN A 821 -50.43 -8.15 -4.60
C GLN A 821 -49.43 -9.21 -5.11
N ASN A 822 -48.35 -9.48 -4.36
CA ASN A 822 -47.39 -10.52 -4.75
C ASN A 822 -47.98 -11.92 -4.49
N GLU A 823 -48.67 -12.47 -5.49
CA GLU A 823 -49.33 -13.79 -5.43
C GLU A 823 -48.37 -14.92 -5.05
N ARG A 824 -47.10 -14.80 -5.44
CA ARG A 824 -46.06 -15.79 -5.12
C ARG A 824 -45.70 -15.77 -3.63
N ALA A 825 -45.55 -14.57 -3.06
CA ALA A 825 -45.31 -14.41 -1.63
C ALA A 825 -46.51 -14.90 -0.80
N GLU A 826 -47.72 -14.58 -1.24
CA GLU A 826 -48.95 -15.00 -0.56
C GLU A 826 -49.12 -16.53 -0.58
N SER A 827 -48.91 -17.14 -1.75
CA SER A 827 -49.04 -18.60 -1.91
C SER A 827 -48.02 -19.35 -1.06
N LEU A 828 -46.76 -18.90 -1.05
CA LEU A 828 -45.71 -19.48 -0.21
C LEU A 828 -46.02 -19.28 1.28
N LEU A 829 -46.51 -18.10 1.69
CA LEU A 829 -46.83 -17.84 3.09
C LEU A 829 -47.95 -18.77 3.59
N ARG A 830 -48.99 -18.97 2.78
CA ARG A 830 -50.08 -19.92 3.09
C ARG A 830 -49.52 -21.33 3.24
N TYR A 831 -48.64 -21.76 2.35
CA TYR A 831 -48.02 -23.09 2.42
C TYR A 831 -47.16 -23.25 3.69
N SER A 832 -46.29 -22.27 3.99
CA SER A 832 -45.37 -22.35 5.13
C SER A 832 -46.07 -22.26 6.50
N LEU A 833 -47.25 -21.61 6.58
CA LEU A 833 -48.09 -21.60 7.78
C LEU A 833 -48.92 -22.88 7.98
N LEU A 834 -49.18 -23.62 6.90
CA LEU A 834 -49.91 -24.91 6.94
C LEU A 834 -49.01 -26.10 7.23
N SER A 835 -47.76 -26.05 6.74
CA SER A 835 -46.71 -27.01 7.09
C SER A 835 -46.23 -26.78 8.52
#